data_AF-A0A2W2CQX4-F1
#
_entry.id   AF-A0A2W2CQX4-F1
#
_cell.length_a   1.000
_cell.length_b   1.000
_cell.length_c   1.000
_cell.angle_alpha   90.00
_cell.angle_beta   90.00
_cell.angle_gamma   90.00
#
_symmetry.space_group_name_H-M   'P 1'
#
loop_
_entity.id
_entity.type
_entity.pdbx_description
1 polymer ?
#
loop_
_entity_poly.entity_id
_entity_poly.type
_entity_poly.pdbx_seq_one_letter_code
_entity_poly.pdbx_strand_id
1 'polypeptide(L)'
;MPALSIAGALAMPRAAAASHHDIISSGNYYLGVTPDDGSPDRDGGLIPLAQGALGDGDPSRFVGWRGASNAPRTIALVFDLLNDLPLAQIRIVSNAPAPGWGFTGISVTYRSEGDTAYRLAGKATRTGETDYELVVPMADRSARFVRIEIIRSSALLHVPLSHVEIQRGHGDAGPHPGPAFTVAQLRAELGRYTRLADRYGQYLYQDWPGKVTSDDQLQREYAQEAAALAGVALDPERYDRYGGVKSLGRHGATGYFRVKKVDGRWWFVTPDGHLFFLKAVDAFSEEEWGYGTVYENPDGSPRDMFDELPDPDRFANAYAVVENGLITVNFVKANLMRKYGDNYKAKWRDLTHRRMLDWGFNAQGKWHRDPAVPFPYIERAPTPLDVIKVRWAIDPFDPDFSTKLDRTFNLRPYRTDPWLIGYFFENERGWNREVVGEVVRQAGDLPAKRAFIHYLADAYADNLTRVNELLGTSAPSFRALADEQIDINRVPPGDVAAFITLAAKRYFQQVRNAIKRQDPNHLFLGSCLVPTWRTSPEWNAGGVDHVDVLSFDWYSNNISELTRYGVHDKPIVNLEYCFMLPDRGMTSHNPSIAASSQADRGVRYASFIEALARTPFFIGSAWFAHYDQAVTNKPGSTEAFNIGLVNQQDQPYHEMTNIMRETNRSLEMIHLQAPPS
;
A
#
# COMPACT_ATOMS: atom_id res chain seq x y z
N MET A 1 -52.10 7.60 -4.53
CA MET A 1 -51.98 6.93 -3.22
C MET A 1 -50.51 6.95 -2.83
N PRO A 2 -50.15 7.47 -1.64
CA PRO A 2 -48.77 7.69 -1.27
C PRO A 2 -48.11 6.42 -0.71
N ALA A 3 -46.79 6.36 -0.86
CA ALA A 3 -45.91 5.30 -0.42
C ALA A 3 -45.74 5.29 1.11
N LEU A 4 -45.84 4.10 1.72
CA LEU A 4 -45.39 3.86 3.09
C LEU A 4 -43.86 3.71 3.10
N SER A 5 -43.19 4.72 3.66
CA SER A 5 -41.83 4.61 4.20
C SER A 5 -41.95 4.27 5.68
N ILE A 6 -41.41 3.14 6.11
CA ILE A 6 -41.22 2.80 7.53
C ILE A 6 -39.73 2.96 7.82
N ALA A 7 -39.33 4.19 8.14
CA ALA A 7 -38.10 4.48 8.85
C ALA A 7 -38.46 4.56 10.35
N GLY A 8 -38.23 3.47 11.08
CA GLY A 8 -38.30 3.48 12.53
C GLY A 8 -37.09 4.23 13.09
N ALA A 9 -37.27 5.51 13.41
CA ALA A 9 -36.36 6.23 14.28
C ALA A 9 -36.46 5.61 15.68
N LEU A 10 -35.49 4.77 16.04
CA LEU A 10 -35.24 4.44 17.43
C LEU A 10 -34.75 5.72 18.11
N ALA A 11 -35.63 6.31 18.92
CA ALA A 11 -35.31 7.41 19.79
C ALA A 11 -34.10 7.03 20.67
N MET A 12 -33.02 7.80 20.58
CA MET A 12 -31.93 7.72 21.54
C MET A 12 -32.49 8.00 22.94
N PRO A 13 -32.17 7.18 23.96
CA PRO A 13 -32.55 7.51 25.31
C PRO A 13 -31.79 8.79 25.70
N ARG A 14 -32.56 9.78 26.13
CA ARG A 14 -32.06 11.03 26.71
C ARG A 14 -31.15 10.64 27.89
N ALA A 15 -29.85 10.94 27.78
CA ALA A 15 -28.87 10.65 28.82
C ALA A 15 -29.37 11.20 30.16
N ALA A 16 -29.51 10.34 31.16
CA ALA A 16 -29.68 10.77 32.54
C ALA A 16 -28.44 11.62 32.90
N ALA A 17 -28.66 12.82 33.44
CA ALA A 17 -27.59 13.69 33.88
C ALA A 17 -26.72 12.96 34.92
N ALA A 18 -25.47 12.66 34.55
CA ALA A 18 -24.49 12.10 35.46
C ALA A 18 -24.23 13.11 36.60
N SER A 19 -24.27 12.65 37.85
CA SER A 19 -23.91 13.48 39.00
C SER A 19 -22.42 13.83 38.94
N HIS A 20 -22.08 15.11 39.12
CA HIS A 20 -20.70 15.62 39.18
C HIS A 20 -19.79 14.97 40.26
N HIS A 21 -20.31 14.06 41.10
CA HIS A 21 -19.57 13.45 42.21
C HIS A 21 -18.61 12.31 41.80
N ASP A 22 -18.61 11.87 40.54
CA ASP A 22 -17.81 10.71 40.08
C ASP A 22 -16.74 11.05 39.01
N ILE A 23 -16.48 12.34 38.76
CA ILE A 23 -15.42 12.76 37.83
C ILE A 23 -14.06 12.68 38.53
N ILE A 24 -13.10 12.00 37.91
CA ILE A 24 -11.74 11.90 38.42
C ILE A 24 -11.03 13.24 38.19
N SER A 25 -10.67 13.91 39.27
CA SER A 25 -9.91 15.17 39.26
C SER A 25 -8.47 15.02 39.78
N SER A 26 -8.15 13.84 40.34
CA SER A 26 -6.80 13.48 40.76
C SER A 26 -5.97 12.97 39.59
N GLY A 27 -4.69 13.30 39.58
CA GLY A 27 -3.73 12.82 38.58
C GLY A 27 -3.18 13.91 37.71
N ASN A 28 -2.53 13.50 36.62
CA ASN A 28 -1.81 14.40 35.73
C ASN A 28 -2.01 14.01 34.27
N TYR A 29 -1.75 14.93 33.36
CA TYR A 29 -1.57 14.60 31.96
C TYR A 29 -0.30 15.20 31.38
N TYR A 30 0.17 14.56 30.31
CA TYR A 30 1.32 14.95 29.52
C TYR A 30 0.91 15.13 28.07
N LEU A 31 1.29 16.27 27.48
CA LEU A 31 1.06 16.61 26.09
C LEU A 31 2.31 16.25 25.29
N GLY A 32 2.20 15.27 24.38
CA GLY A 32 3.33 14.78 23.59
C GLY A 32 3.87 15.79 22.58
N VAL A 33 3.05 16.76 22.21
CA VAL A 33 3.43 17.95 21.43
C VAL A 33 3.08 19.16 22.27
N THR A 34 4.04 20.05 22.49
CA THR A 34 3.81 21.30 23.23
C THR A 34 2.75 22.14 22.50
N PRO A 35 1.67 22.57 23.18
CA PRO A 35 0.68 23.48 22.59
C PRO A 35 1.30 24.84 22.27
N ASP A 36 0.90 25.42 21.14
CA ASP A 36 1.32 26.75 20.69
C ASP A 36 0.14 27.71 20.48
N ASP A 37 -1.08 27.27 20.83
CA ASP A 37 -2.28 28.08 20.90
C ASP A 37 -3.19 27.65 22.05
N GLY A 38 -4.08 28.54 22.50
CA GLY A 38 -4.87 28.28 23.71
C GLY A 38 -4.01 28.27 24.99
N SER A 39 -4.59 28.62 26.14
CA SER A 39 -3.91 28.83 27.43
C SER A 39 -4.82 28.23 28.50
N PRO A 40 -4.33 27.49 29.52
CA PRO A 40 -3.11 27.76 30.30
C PRO A 40 -1.94 26.76 30.19
N ASP A 41 -2.03 25.71 29.37
CA ASP A 41 -1.07 24.59 29.40
C ASP A 41 0.18 24.77 28.50
N ARG A 42 0.51 26.01 28.13
CA ARG A 42 1.51 26.35 27.09
C ARG A 42 2.94 25.94 27.45
N ASP A 43 3.25 25.88 28.74
CA ASP A 43 4.60 25.57 29.21
C ASP A 43 4.93 24.07 29.09
N GLY A 44 3.94 23.24 28.74
CA GLY A 44 4.07 21.79 28.63
C GLY A 44 4.44 21.14 29.96
N GLY A 45 5.02 19.93 29.89
CA GLY A 45 5.41 19.19 31.09
C GLY A 45 4.27 18.41 31.72
N LEU A 46 4.37 18.15 33.03
CA LEU A 46 3.38 17.39 33.80
C LEU A 46 2.32 18.34 34.35
N ILE A 47 1.07 18.20 33.89
CA ILE A 47 0.00 19.13 34.22
C ILE A 47 -0.99 18.44 35.17
N PRO A 48 -1.24 18.96 36.39
CA PRO A 48 -2.24 18.40 37.28
C PRO A 48 -3.65 18.49 36.68
N LEU A 49 -4.40 17.40 36.73
CA LEU A 49 -5.73 17.31 36.10
C LEU A 49 -6.70 18.38 36.63
N ALA A 50 -6.72 18.60 37.95
CA ALA A 50 -7.56 19.61 38.60
C ALA A 50 -7.21 21.07 38.28
N GLN A 51 -6.06 21.34 37.64
CA GLN A 51 -5.57 22.71 37.37
C GLN A 51 -5.41 23.02 35.88
N GLY A 52 -5.31 21.99 35.05
CA GLY A 52 -5.12 22.14 33.61
C GLY A 52 -6.42 22.32 32.83
N ALA A 53 -6.36 22.97 31.66
CA ALA A 53 -7.55 23.26 30.85
C ALA A 53 -8.35 22.01 30.47
N LEU A 54 -7.69 20.86 30.30
CA LEU A 54 -8.39 19.65 29.90
C LEU A 54 -9.20 19.02 31.03
N GLY A 55 -8.93 19.35 32.30
CA GLY A 55 -9.60 18.76 33.46
C GLY A 55 -10.35 19.75 34.36
N ASP A 56 -10.31 21.06 34.09
CA ASP A 56 -10.93 22.10 34.93
C ASP A 56 -12.45 22.26 34.74
N GLY A 57 -13.03 21.67 33.68
CA GLY A 57 -14.46 21.70 33.39
C GLY A 57 -14.95 22.99 32.73
N ASP A 58 -14.04 23.90 32.34
CA ASP A 58 -14.39 25.17 31.68
C ASP A 58 -14.38 25.03 30.14
N PRO A 59 -15.54 24.89 29.47
CA PRO A 59 -15.60 24.67 28.03
C PRO A 59 -15.20 25.90 27.19
N SER A 60 -14.98 27.05 27.84
CA SER A 60 -14.47 28.27 27.18
C SER A 60 -12.96 28.26 26.99
N ARG A 61 -12.25 27.35 27.67
CA ARG A 61 -10.82 27.12 27.54
C ARG A 61 -10.54 25.98 26.56
N PHE A 62 -9.33 26.00 26.01
CA PHE A 62 -8.84 24.92 25.17
C PHE A 62 -7.32 24.87 25.16
N VAL A 63 -6.82 23.69 24.85
CA VAL A 63 -5.45 23.42 24.43
C VAL A 63 -5.43 23.35 22.90
N GLY A 64 -4.55 24.11 22.26
CA GLY A 64 -4.50 24.26 20.81
C GLY A 64 -3.13 23.95 20.21
N TRP A 65 -3.17 23.33 19.03
CA TRP A 65 -2.00 23.12 18.19
C TRP A 65 -2.24 23.75 16.82
N ARG A 66 -1.47 24.78 16.47
CA ARG A 66 -1.58 25.46 15.18
C ARG A 66 -1.16 24.53 14.04
N GLY A 67 -1.69 24.84 12.88
CA GLY A 67 -1.33 24.21 11.63
C GLY A 67 -0.11 24.89 11.04
N ALA A 68 0.88 24.10 10.63
CA ALA A 68 2.08 24.58 9.97
C ALA A 68 2.61 23.50 9.02
N SER A 69 3.44 23.86 8.05
CA SER A 69 3.99 22.91 7.07
C SER A 69 4.80 21.78 7.71
N ASN A 70 5.34 22.01 8.91
CA ASN A 70 6.11 21.06 9.71
C ASN A 70 5.37 20.52 10.93
N ALA A 71 4.08 20.85 11.12
CA ALA A 71 3.33 20.40 12.27
C ALA A 71 3.11 18.87 12.21
N PRO A 72 3.21 18.16 13.35
CA PRO A 72 3.02 16.72 13.38
C PRO A 72 1.57 16.35 13.02
N ARG A 73 1.43 15.29 12.22
CA ARG A 73 0.11 14.80 11.78
C ARG A 73 -0.71 14.19 12.91
N THR A 74 -0.04 13.62 13.91
CA THR A 74 -0.68 13.05 15.10
C THR A 74 -0.25 13.85 16.32
N ILE A 75 -1.23 14.26 17.12
CA ILE A 75 -1.04 14.78 18.48
C ILE A 75 -1.43 13.67 19.42
N ALA A 76 -0.58 13.34 20.38
CA ALA A 76 -0.85 12.33 21.38
C ALA A 76 -0.67 12.90 22.78
N LEU A 77 -1.53 12.50 23.70
CA LEU A 77 -1.53 12.93 25.09
C LEU A 77 -1.90 11.77 26.01
N VAL A 78 -1.29 11.76 27.19
CA VAL A 78 -1.39 10.65 28.17
C VAL A 78 -1.81 11.19 29.51
N PHE A 79 -2.88 10.64 30.07
CA PHE A 79 -3.32 10.85 31.45
C PHE A 79 -2.77 9.74 32.35
N ASP A 80 -2.26 10.10 33.52
CA ASP A 80 -1.94 9.21 34.64
C ASP A 80 -2.93 9.48 35.78
N LEU A 81 -3.82 8.51 36.01
CA LEU A 81 -4.86 8.56 37.03
C LEU A 81 -4.33 8.20 38.44
N LEU A 82 -3.03 7.98 38.58
CA LEU A 82 -2.29 7.63 39.80
C LEU A 82 -2.60 6.26 40.40
N ASN A 83 -3.70 5.62 39.98
CA ASN A 83 -4.06 4.26 40.37
C ASN A 83 -4.82 3.59 39.21
N ASP A 84 -4.87 2.26 39.22
CA ASP A 84 -5.77 1.48 38.40
C ASP A 84 -7.20 1.70 38.89
N LEU A 85 -8.00 2.43 38.12
CA LEU A 85 -9.37 2.78 38.46
C LEU A 85 -10.34 2.14 37.45
N PRO A 86 -11.48 1.56 37.90
CA PRO A 86 -12.55 1.22 36.99
C PRO A 86 -13.11 2.51 36.40
N LEU A 87 -13.26 2.56 35.07
CA LEU A 87 -13.78 3.73 34.37
C LEU A 87 -15.17 3.44 33.81
N ALA A 88 -16.11 4.37 34.02
CA ALA A 88 -17.46 4.27 33.44
C ALA A 88 -17.43 4.72 31.97
N GLN A 89 -16.85 5.89 31.72
CA GLN A 89 -16.73 6.49 30.39
C GLN A 89 -15.64 7.57 30.36
N ILE A 90 -15.20 7.90 29.15
CA ILE A 90 -14.30 9.01 28.85
C ILE A 90 -15.02 9.92 27.84
N ARG A 91 -15.25 11.18 28.20
CA ARG A 91 -15.90 12.17 27.34
C ARG A 91 -14.88 13.21 26.92
N ILE A 92 -14.81 13.48 25.61
CA ILE A 92 -13.82 14.35 24.98
C ILE A 92 -14.58 15.41 24.20
N VAL A 93 -14.29 16.69 24.49
CA VAL A 93 -14.93 17.84 23.86
C VAL A 93 -13.89 18.70 23.17
N SER A 94 -14.18 19.08 21.93
CA SER A 94 -13.38 19.97 21.10
C SER A 94 -14.30 21.02 20.49
N ASN A 95 -14.38 22.19 21.12
CA ASN A 95 -15.09 23.34 20.56
C ASN A 95 -14.12 24.14 19.69
N ALA A 96 -14.46 24.35 18.42
CA ALA A 96 -13.58 25.06 17.50
C ALA A 96 -13.73 26.58 17.64
N PRO A 97 -12.65 27.32 17.94
CA PRO A 97 -12.71 28.78 18.01
C PRO A 97 -12.98 29.45 16.66
N ALA A 98 -12.70 28.77 15.54
CA ALA A 98 -12.88 29.30 14.19
C ALA A 98 -13.26 28.20 13.18
N PRO A 99 -13.96 28.56 12.09
CA PRO A 99 -14.23 27.64 11.00
C PRO A 99 -12.95 27.04 10.42
N GLY A 100 -12.98 25.75 10.09
CA GLY A 100 -11.83 25.04 9.55
C GLY A 100 -10.79 24.60 10.60
N TRP A 101 -11.06 24.78 11.89
CA TRP A 101 -10.29 24.14 12.96
C TRP A 101 -10.92 22.78 13.34
N GLY A 102 -10.08 21.80 13.65
CA GLY A 102 -10.54 20.48 14.07
C GLY A 102 -9.52 19.38 13.76
N PHE A 103 -10.02 18.17 13.58
CA PHE A 103 -9.24 16.99 13.26
C PHE A 103 -10.10 16.02 12.44
N THR A 104 -9.47 14.95 11.95
CA THR A 104 -10.16 13.92 11.16
C THR A 104 -10.31 12.60 11.86
N GLY A 105 -9.44 12.27 12.81
CA GLY A 105 -9.54 11.05 13.60
C GLY A 105 -9.20 11.31 15.04
N ILE A 106 -9.83 10.55 15.92
CA ILE A 106 -9.46 10.49 17.33
C ILE A 106 -9.52 9.03 17.78
N SER A 107 -8.56 8.61 18.60
CA SER A 107 -8.57 7.31 19.25
C SER A 107 -8.27 7.45 20.73
N VAL A 108 -8.93 6.63 21.54
CA VAL A 108 -8.78 6.55 22.98
C VAL A 108 -8.30 5.15 23.29
N THR A 109 -7.14 5.07 23.93
CA THR A 109 -6.53 3.83 24.36
C THR A 109 -6.28 3.89 25.85
N TYR A 110 -6.27 2.74 26.51
CA TYR A 110 -6.07 2.65 27.96
C TYR A 110 -5.19 1.46 28.32
N ARG A 111 -4.58 1.50 29.50
CA ARG A 111 -3.96 0.32 30.12
C ARG A 111 -3.94 0.45 31.64
N SER A 112 -3.92 -0.69 32.32
CA SER A 112 -3.57 -0.75 33.73
C SER A 112 -2.05 -0.64 33.91
N GLU A 113 -1.59 -0.32 35.12
CA GLU A 113 -0.16 -0.16 35.41
C GLU A 113 0.65 -1.42 35.05
N GLY A 114 0.11 -2.60 35.38
CA GLY A 114 0.74 -3.90 35.14
C GLY A 114 0.73 -4.38 33.69
N ASP A 115 -0.02 -3.75 32.79
CA ASP A 115 -0.10 -4.15 31.39
C ASP A 115 1.07 -3.61 30.57
N THR A 116 1.66 -4.42 29.69
CA THR A 116 2.80 -4.02 28.85
C THR A 116 2.40 -3.11 27.67
N ALA A 117 1.14 -3.18 27.24
CA ALA A 117 0.61 -2.47 26.08
C ALA A 117 -0.79 -1.91 26.32
N TYR A 118 -1.13 -0.91 25.52
CA TYR A 118 -2.45 -0.31 25.47
C TYR A 118 -3.49 -1.22 24.82
N ARG A 119 -4.75 -1.04 25.22
CA ARG A 119 -5.93 -1.54 24.53
C ARG A 119 -6.74 -0.37 23.96
N LEU A 120 -7.44 -0.59 22.85
CA LEU A 120 -8.34 0.41 22.28
C LEU A 120 -9.65 0.45 23.08
N ALA A 121 -10.02 1.64 23.55
CA ALA A 121 -11.31 1.91 24.18
C ALA A 121 -12.34 2.36 23.14
N GLY A 122 -11.94 3.28 22.26
CA GLY A 122 -12.82 3.83 21.23
C GLY A 122 -12.02 4.56 20.15
N LYS A 123 -12.60 4.61 18.96
CA LYS A 123 -12.03 5.35 17.81
C LYS A 123 -13.17 5.97 17.03
N ALA A 124 -12.96 7.17 16.54
CA ALA A 124 -13.93 7.87 15.72
C ALA A 124 -13.24 8.69 14.62
N THR A 125 -13.96 8.86 13.52
CA THR A 125 -13.60 9.76 12.42
C THR A 125 -14.58 10.92 12.45
N ARG A 126 -14.07 12.14 12.31
CA ARG A 126 -14.88 13.37 12.31
C ARG A 126 -15.18 13.81 10.87
N THR A 127 -16.43 14.15 10.59
CA THR A 127 -16.88 14.69 9.30
C THR A 127 -17.71 15.97 9.52
N GLY A 128 -17.35 17.06 8.83
CA GLY A 128 -18.23 18.22 8.63
C GLY A 128 -18.28 19.29 9.73
N GLU A 129 -18.57 18.93 10.99
CA GLU A 129 -18.90 19.92 12.04
C GLU A 129 -17.66 20.59 12.66
N THR A 130 -17.82 21.83 13.16
CA THR A 130 -16.77 22.64 13.83
C THR A 130 -16.57 22.27 15.29
N ASP A 131 -17.65 21.99 16.03
CA ASP A 131 -17.56 21.46 17.39
C ASP A 131 -17.65 19.93 17.34
N TYR A 132 -17.09 19.27 18.34
CA TYR A 132 -17.03 17.82 18.37
C TYR A 132 -17.07 17.28 19.80
N GLU A 133 -17.88 16.26 20.00
CA GLU A 133 -17.96 15.51 21.24
C GLU A 133 -17.83 14.00 20.95
N LEU A 134 -17.00 13.31 21.72
CA LEU A 134 -16.89 11.86 21.74
C LEU A 134 -17.06 11.35 23.16
N VAL A 135 -18.03 10.45 23.34
CA VAL A 135 -18.20 9.69 24.59
C VAL A 135 -17.79 8.25 24.33
N VAL A 136 -16.75 7.79 25.03
CA VAL A 136 -16.24 6.42 24.96
C VAL A 136 -16.69 5.66 26.21
N PRO A 137 -17.66 4.73 26.11
CA PRO A 137 -18.04 3.89 27.23
C PRO A 137 -16.89 2.94 27.58
N MET A 138 -16.54 2.87 28.86
CA MET A 138 -15.44 2.05 29.36
C MET A 138 -15.92 0.75 30.03
N ALA A 139 -17.21 0.67 30.40
CA ALA A 139 -17.82 -0.54 30.97
C ALA A 139 -17.02 -1.10 32.16
N ASP A 140 -16.61 -0.23 33.08
CA ASP A 140 -15.85 -0.51 34.30
C ASP A 140 -14.47 -1.16 34.04
N ARG A 141 -13.94 -1.07 32.81
CA ARG A 141 -12.57 -1.49 32.51
C ARG A 141 -11.59 -0.67 33.35
N SER A 142 -10.66 -1.37 34.00
CA SER A 142 -9.63 -0.75 34.81
C SER A 142 -8.58 -0.07 33.94
N ALA A 143 -8.19 1.14 34.34
CA ALA A 143 -7.11 1.89 33.69
C ALA A 143 -6.39 2.77 34.71
N ARG A 144 -5.06 2.83 34.61
CA ARG A 144 -4.27 3.92 35.19
C ARG A 144 -3.90 4.93 34.13
N PHE A 145 -3.58 4.47 32.93
CA PHE A 145 -3.17 5.33 31.83
C PHE A 145 -4.26 5.39 30.77
N VAL A 146 -4.62 6.62 30.36
CA VAL A 146 -5.49 6.88 29.22
C VAL A 146 -4.69 7.68 28.21
N ARG A 147 -4.56 7.18 26.98
CA ARG A 147 -3.89 7.87 25.88
C ARG A 147 -4.89 8.23 24.81
N ILE A 148 -4.89 9.50 24.42
CA ILE A 148 -5.72 10.05 23.37
C ILE A 148 -4.82 10.46 22.21
N GLU A 149 -5.10 9.94 21.02
CA GLU A 149 -4.40 10.31 19.79
C GLU A 149 -5.37 11.02 18.84
N ILE A 150 -4.99 12.21 18.38
CA ILE A 150 -5.77 13.06 17.48
C ILE A 150 -5.01 13.19 16.16
N ILE A 151 -5.69 12.89 15.05
CA ILE A 151 -5.11 12.84 13.71
C ILE A 151 -5.69 13.97 12.86
N ARG A 152 -4.82 14.82 12.32
CA ARG A 152 -5.18 15.83 11.31
C ARG A 152 -5.06 15.28 9.88
N SER A 153 -5.90 15.76 8.96
CA SER A 153 -5.83 15.42 7.53
C SER A 153 -4.70 16.16 6.80
N SER A 154 -4.31 17.33 7.31
CA SER A 154 -3.25 18.17 6.77
C SER A 154 -2.46 18.79 7.91
N ALA A 155 -1.14 18.96 7.73
CA ALA A 155 -0.28 19.65 8.68
C ALA A 155 -0.76 21.10 8.95
N LEU A 156 -1.43 21.72 7.98
CA LEU A 156 -1.99 23.07 8.07
C LEU A 156 -3.29 23.16 8.87
N LEU A 157 -3.89 22.04 9.27
CA LEU A 157 -5.11 22.04 10.06
C LEU A 157 -4.80 22.35 11.54
N HIS A 158 -5.46 23.38 12.09
CA HIS A 158 -5.39 23.74 13.51
C HIS A 158 -6.26 22.80 14.33
N VAL A 159 -5.76 22.33 15.47
CA VAL A 159 -6.46 21.37 16.34
C VAL A 159 -6.74 22.01 17.70
N PRO A 160 -8.02 22.24 18.06
CA PRO A 160 -8.42 22.61 19.42
C PRO A 160 -8.88 21.37 20.20
N LEU A 161 -8.59 21.33 21.51
CA LEU A 161 -9.17 20.38 22.45
C LEU A 161 -9.61 21.14 23.71
N SER A 162 -10.90 21.16 23.98
CA SER A 162 -11.47 21.97 25.06
C SER A 162 -11.44 21.25 26.39
N HIS A 163 -11.87 19.99 26.42
CA HIS A 163 -12.09 19.31 27.69
C HIS A 163 -12.03 17.77 27.57
N VAL A 164 -11.61 17.10 28.64
CA VAL A 164 -11.61 15.63 28.79
C VAL A 164 -12.13 15.26 30.18
N GLU A 165 -13.31 14.64 30.24
CA GLU A 165 -13.91 14.11 31.47
C GLU A 165 -13.67 12.61 31.55
N ILE A 166 -13.03 12.17 32.64
CA ILE A 166 -12.84 10.74 32.92
C ILE A 166 -13.71 10.40 34.13
N GLN A 167 -14.77 9.63 33.89
CA GLN A 167 -15.72 9.26 34.93
C GLN A 167 -15.33 7.93 35.57
N ARG A 168 -15.28 7.91 36.90
CA ARG A 168 -15.07 6.69 37.67
C ARG A 168 -16.27 5.75 37.52
N GLY A 169 -15.95 4.48 37.31
CA GLY A 169 -16.89 3.37 37.23
C GLY A 169 -17.12 2.70 38.58
N HIS A 170 -17.84 1.58 38.52
CA HIS A 170 -18.13 0.76 39.69
C HIS A 170 -16.98 -0.23 39.93
N GLY A 171 -16.56 -0.36 41.19
CA GLY A 171 -15.52 -1.30 41.61
C GLY A 171 -14.42 -0.65 42.44
N ASP A 172 -13.55 -1.52 42.95
CA ASP A 172 -12.43 -1.11 43.78
C ASP A 172 -11.26 -0.61 42.94
N ALA A 173 -10.55 0.38 43.47
CA ALA A 173 -9.27 0.79 42.91
C ALA A 173 -8.22 -0.30 43.15
N GLY A 174 -7.19 -0.34 42.31
CA GLY A 174 -6.03 -1.22 42.50
C GLY A 174 -5.44 -1.07 43.92
N PRO A 175 -5.15 -2.18 44.62
CA PRO A 175 -4.79 -2.13 46.04
C PRO A 175 -3.41 -1.53 46.33
N HIS A 176 -2.54 -1.37 45.32
CA HIS A 176 -1.15 -0.91 45.47
C HIS A 176 -0.69 -0.05 44.28
N PRO A 177 -1.11 1.22 44.17
CA PRO A 177 -0.63 2.08 43.10
C PRO A 177 0.87 2.32 43.23
N GLY A 178 1.62 2.19 42.12
CA GLY A 178 2.97 2.69 42.03
C GLY A 178 3.03 4.22 42.15
N PRO A 179 4.22 4.82 42.31
CA PRO A 179 4.35 6.28 42.37
C PRO A 179 3.85 6.95 41.09
N ALA A 180 3.48 8.23 41.17
CA ALA A 180 3.13 9.04 40.01
C ALA A 180 4.25 9.01 38.94
N PHE A 181 3.88 8.88 37.67
CA PHE A 181 4.87 8.83 36.60
C PHE A 181 5.51 10.21 36.37
N THR A 182 6.83 10.21 36.17
CA THR A 182 7.59 11.38 35.73
C THR A 182 7.26 11.75 34.28
N VAL A 183 7.63 12.97 33.86
CA VAL A 183 7.53 13.40 32.45
C VAL A 183 8.22 12.43 31.49
N ALA A 184 9.40 11.91 31.87
CA ALA A 184 10.13 10.95 31.05
C ALA A 184 9.36 9.64 30.88
N GLN A 185 8.72 9.15 31.94
CA GLN A 185 7.89 7.95 31.90
C GLN A 185 6.61 8.16 31.08
N LEU A 186 5.90 9.28 31.25
CA LEU A 186 4.72 9.59 30.42
C LEU A 186 5.08 9.84 28.96
N ARG A 187 6.27 10.37 28.67
CA ARG A 187 6.76 10.43 27.29
C ARG A 187 6.96 9.03 26.70
N ALA A 188 7.46 8.08 27.49
CA ALA A 188 7.59 6.70 27.04
C ALA A 188 6.23 6.03 26.75
N GLU A 189 5.18 6.40 27.48
CA GLU A 189 3.80 5.93 27.21
C GLU A 189 3.28 6.29 25.81
N LEU A 190 3.73 7.40 25.23
CA LEU A 190 3.36 7.78 23.86
C LEU A 190 3.86 6.77 22.82
N GLY A 191 4.99 6.12 23.08
CA GLY A 191 5.60 5.13 22.17
C GLY A 191 5.16 3.69 22.41
N ARG A 192 4.40 3.41 23.47
CA ARG A 192 3.96 2.04 23.79
C ARG A 192 2.97 1.51 22.75
N TYR A 193 3.07 0.23 22.44
CA TYR A 193 2.16 -0.40 21.51
C TYR A 193 0.72 -0.42 22.05
N THR A 194 -0.21 -0.39 21.10
CA THR A 194 -1.58 -0.87 21.32
C THR A 194 -1.62 -2.31 20.82
N ARG A 195 -2.20 -3.24 21.59
CA ARG A 195 -2.51 -4.59 21.08
C ARG A 195 -3.55 -4.47 19.99
N LEU A 196 -3.30 -5.01 18.79
CA LEU A 196 -4.19 -4.88 17.64
C LEU A 196 -4.68 -6.22 17.08
N ALA A 197 -3.85 -7.26 17.18
CA ALA A 197 -4.08 -8.53 16.50
C ALA A 197 -4.33 -9.68 17.48
N ASP A 198 -5.32 -10.53 17.17
CA ASP A 198 -5.57 -11.79 17.87
C ASP A 198 -4.63 -12.93 17.40
N ARG A 199 -4.84 -14.15 17.91
CA ARG A 199 -4.05 -15.35 17.58
C ARG A 199 -4.02 -15.71 16.08
N TYR A 200 -4.99 -15.23 15.31
CA TYR A 200 -5.09 -15.45 13.87
C TYR A 200 -4.58 -14.25 13.06
N GLY A 201 -4.12 -13.18 13.71
CA GLY A 201 -3.72 -11.93 13.05
C GLY A 201 -4.89 -11.00 12.74
N GLN A 202 -6.09 -11.27 13.27
CA GLN A 202 -7.28 -10.46 13.02
C GLN A 202 -7.38 -9.29 13.99
N TYR A 203 -8.03 -8.22 13.55
CA TYR A 203 -8.24 -7.04 14.39
C TYR A 203 -9.11 -7.35 15.63
N LEU A 204 -8.61 -6.96 16.81
CA LEU A 204 -9.25 -7.24 18.10
C LEU A 204 -10.56 -6.47 18.31
N TYR A 205 -10.65 -5.23 17.83
CA TYR A 205 -11.68 -4.28 18.29
C TYR A 205 -12.87 -4.14 17.35
N GLN A 206 -13.11 -5.14 16.51
CA GLN A 206 -14.26 -5.19 15.63
C GLN A 206 -14.63 -6.65 15.36
N ASP A 207 -15.92 -6.95 15.36
CA ASP A 207 -16.45 -8.23 14.89
C ASP A 207 -17.09 -8.09 13.52
N TRP A 208 -17.10 -9.19 12.77
CA TRP A 208 -17.73 -9.28 11.46
C TRP A 208 -18.21 -10.71 11.18
N PRO A 209 -19.18 -10.90 10.29
CA PRO A 209 -19.59 -12.24 9.87
C PRO A 209 -18.40 -13.05 9.33
N GLY A 210 -18.18 -14.23 9.90
CA GLY A 210 -17.10 -15.14 9.49
C GLY A 210 -15.74 -14.91 10.17
N LYS A 211 -15.61 -13.94 11.10
CA LYS A 211 -14.37 -13.78 11.90
C LYS A 211 -13.98 -15.11 12.56
N VAL A 212 -12.72 -15.51 12.41
CA VAL A 212 -12.22 -16.82 12.85
C VAL A 212 -12.08 -16.84 14.36
N THR A 213 -12.62 -17.88 14.99
CA THR A 213 -12.57 -18.07 16.45
C THR A 213 -11.87 -19.36 16.87
N SER A 214 -11.71 -20.32 15.95
CA SER A 214 -11.13 -21.64 16.24
C SER A 214 -10.40 -22.24 15.03
N ASP A 215 -9.41 -23.10 15.27
CA ASP A 215 -8.75 -23.88 14.21
C ASP A 215 -9.76 -24.81 13.51
N ASP A 216 -10.73 -25.37 14.26
CA ASP A 216 -11.80 -26.19 13.69
C ASP A 216 -12.66 -25.41 12.69
N GLN A 217 -12.86 -24.10 12.91
CA GLN A 217 -13.55 -23.25 11.93
C GLN A 217 -12.78 -23.20 10.61
N LEU A 218 -11.47 -22.93 10.65
CA LEU A 218 -10.62 -22.90 9.46
C LEU A 218 -10.68 -24.24 8.70
N GLN A 219 -10.61 -25.35 9.42
CA GLN A 219 -10.65 -26.69 8.83
C GLN A 219 -12.02 -27.03 8.21
N ARG A 220 -13.13 -26.63 8.86
CA ARG A 220 -14.47 -26.78 8.30
C ARG A 220 -14.67 -25.92 7.05
N GLU A 221 -14.21 -24.67 7.08
CA GLU A 221 -14.28 -23.75 5.93
C GLU A 221 -13.48 -24.30 4.75
N TYR A 222 -12.28 -24.86 5.00
CA TYR A 222 -11.53 -25.59 3.96
C TYR A 222 -12.35 -26.73 3.37
N ALA A 223 -12.92 -27.63 4.19
CA ALA A 223 -13.65 -28.79 3.70
C ALA A 223 -14.86 -28.37 2.84
N GLN A 224 -15.57 -27.31 3.24
CA GLN A 224 -16.70 -26.75 2.50
C GLN A 224 -16.26 -26.15 1.17
N GLU A 225 -15.21 -25.32 1.17
CA GLU A 225 -14.71 -24.67 -0.04
C GLU A 225 -14.11 -25.68 -1.02
N ALA A 226 -13.34 -26.66 -0.54
CA ALA A 226 -12.78 -27.71 -1.36
C ALA A 226 -13.88 -28.54 -2.05
N ALA A 227 -14.98 -28.83 -1.34
CA ALA A 227 -16.14 -29.50 -1.95
C ALA A 227 -16.81 -28.62 -3.02
N ALA A 228 -16.96 -27.32 -2.77
CA ALA A 228 -17.53 -26.38 -3.72
C ALA A 228 -16.68 -26.22 -5.00
N LEU A 229 -15.35 -26.32 -4.87
CA LEU A 229 -14.39 -26.14 -5.97
C LEU A 229 -13.92 -27.45 -6.62
N ALA A 230 -14.42 -28.61 -6.17
CA ALA A 230 -13.95 -29.92 -6.63
C ALA A 230 -14.05 -30.15 -8.15
N GLY A 231 -15.05 -29.53 -8.80
CA GLY A 231 -15.26 -29.59 -10.25
C GLY A 231 -14.61 -28.47 -11.06
N VAL A 232 -13.97 -27.50 -10.42
CA VAL A 232 -13.38 -26.36 -11.12
C VAL A 232 -12.09 -26.79 -11.81
N ALA A 233 -12.05 -26.62 -13.13
CA ALA A 233 -10.89 -26.84 -13.98
C ALA A 233 -10.94 -25.87 -15.18
N LEU A 234 -9.80 -25.68 -15.84
CA LEU A 234 -9.75 -24.93 -17.09
C LEU A 234 -10.53 -25.69 -18.15
N ASP A 235 -11.56 -25.06 -18.72
CA ASP A 235 -12.38 -25.65 -19.79
C ASP A 235 -11.56 -25.76 -21.09
N PRO A 236 -11.20 -27.00 -21.53
CA PRO A 236 -10.39 -27.20 -22.70
C PRO A 236 -11.17 -27.02 -24.01
N GLU A 237 -12.50 -26.93 -23.99
CA GLU A 237 -13.29 -26.60 -25.18
C GLU A 237 -13.27 -25.09 -25.43
N ARG A 238 -13.35 -24.30 -24.36
CA ARG A 238 -13.33 -22.83 -24.41
C ARG A 238 -11.92 -22.25 -24.55
N TYR A 239 -10.95 -22.81 -23.83
CA TYR A 239 -9.59 -22.26 -23.74
C TYR A 239 -8.54 -23.23 -24.28
N ASP A 240 -7.41 -22.69 -24.74
CA ASP A 240 -6.18 -23.48 -24.83
C ASP A 240 -5.51 -23.64 -23.46
N ARG A 241 -4.44 -24.44 -23.38
CA ARG A 241 -3.79 -24.77 -22.10
C ARG A 241 -3.22 -23.56 -21.36
N TYR A 242 -3.04 -22.43 -22.04
CA TYR A 242 -2.50 -21.20 -21.48
C TYR A 242 -3.61 -20.18 -21.18
N GLY A 243 -4.90 -20.54 -21.33
CA GLY A 243 -6.03 -19.65 -21.09
C GLY A 243 -6.41 -18.76 -22.28
N GLY A 244 -5.87 -19.01 -23.48
CA GLY A 244 -6.26 -18.30 -24.70
C GLY A 244 -7.64 -18.74 -25.21
N VAL A 245 -8.47 -17.81 -25.67
CA VAL A 245 -9.87 -18.07 -26.04
C VAL A 245 -9.97 -18.65 -27.45
N LYS A 246 -10.44 -19.90 -27.56
CA LYS A 246 -10.51 -20.62 -28.84
C LYS A 246 -11.54 -20.05 -29.81
N SER A 247 -12.68 -19.58 -29.30
CA SER A 247 -13.76 -19.01 -30.11
C SER A 247 -13.37 -17.71 -30.83
N LEU A 248 -12.28 -17.05 -30.40
CA LEU A 248 -11.74 -15.84 -31.04
C LEU A 248 -10.75 -16.13 -32.19
N GLY A 249 -10.72 -17.38 -32.64
CA GLY A 249 -9.91 -17.83 -33.75
C GLY A 249 -8.45 -18.05 -33.40
N ARG A 250 -7.72 -18.68 -34.33
CA ARG A 250 -6.30 -19.00 -34.20
C ARG A 250 -5.46 -18.06 -35.05
N HIS A 251 -4.49 -17.42 -34.42
CA HIS A 251 -3.68 -16.33 -34.98
C HIS A 251 -2.25 -16.74 -35.29
N GLY A 252 -1.96 -18.04 -35.36
CA GLY A 252 -0.62 -18.62 -35.60
C GLY A 252 0.09 -18.98 -34.29
N ALA A 253 0.60 -20.21 -34.20
CA ALA A 253 1.31 -20.73 -33.02
C ALA A 253 2.82 -20.57 -33.17
N THR A 254 3.46 -19.91 -32.21
CA THR A 254 4.91 -19.67 -32.18
C THR A 254 5.62 -20.45 -31.08
N GLY A 255 4.87 -21.11 -30.18
CA GLY A 255 5.43 -21.76 -28.99
C GLY A 255 5.74 -20.80 -27.84
N TYR A 256 5.47 -19.50 -27.99
CA TYR A 256 5.71 -18.46 -26.99
C TYR A 256 4.61 -17.41 -27.03
N PHE A 257 4.38 -16.71 -25.90
CA PHE A 257 3.53 -15.54 -25.88
C PHE A 257 4.09 -14.44 -26.80
N ARG A 258 3.18 -13.72 -27.46
CA ARG A 258 3.50 -12.54 -28.26
C ARG A 258 2.36 -11.54 -28.25
N VAL A 259 2.58 -10.36 -28.81
CA VAL A 259 1.52 -9.37 -29.03
C VAL A 259 1.14 -9.29 -30.50
N LYS A 260 -0.12 -9.02 -30.79
CA LYS A 260 -0.63 -8.82 -32.16
C LYS A 260 -1.81 -7.87 -32.15
N LYS A 261 -1.87 -6.98 -33.15
CA LYS A 261 -3.06 -6.18 -33.42
C LYS A 261 -4.02 -6.97 -34.32
N VAL A 262 -5.26 -7.16 -33.88
CA VAL A 262 -6.34 -7.87 -34.57
C VAL A 262 -7.55 -6.95 -34.60
N ASP A 263 -8.07 -6.66 -35.79
CA ASP A 263 -9.23 -5.77 -36.00
C ASP A 263 -9.11 -4.43 -35.28
N GLY A 264 -7.92 -3.82 -35.34
CA GLY A 264 -7.63 -2.52 -34.73
C GLY A 264 -7.32 -2.56 -33.23
N ARG A 265 -7.32 -3.74 -32.60
CA ARG A 265 -7.11 -3.91 -31.15
C ARG A 265 -5.90 -4.77 -30.85
N TRP A 266 -5.08 -4.35 -29.89
CA TRP A 266 -3.95 -5.14 -29.42
C TRP A 266 -4.43 -6.31 -28.59
N TRP A 267 -3.73 -7.44 -28.68
CA TRP A 267 -3.96 -8.63 -27.87
C TRP A 267 -2.62 -9.27 -27.52
N PHE A 268 -2.58 -10.00 -26.40
CA PHE A 268 -1.63 -11.09 -26.30
C PHE A 268 -2.12 -12.27 -27.18
N VAL A 269 -1.18 -13.07 -27.64
CA VAL A 269 -1.45 -14.35 -28.31
C VAL A 269 -0.65 -15.42 -27.58
N THR A 270 -1.33 -16.49 -27.18
CA THR A 270 -0.73 -17.62 -26.47
C THR A 270 0.25 -18.39 -27.37
N PRO A 271 1.11 -19.25 -26.77
CA PRO A 271 1.95 -20.18 -27.52
C PRO A 271 1.22 -21.04 -28.56
N ASP A 272 -0.01 -21.47 -28.23
CA ASP A 272 -0.85 -22.30 -29.12
C ASP A 272 -1.60 -21.47 -30.19
N GLY A 273 -1.55 -20.14 -30.07
CA GLY A 273 -1.97 -19.17 -31.09
C GLY A 273 -3.33 -18.54 -30.87
N HIS A 274 -3.91 -18.57 -29.68
CA HIS A 274 -5.23 -17.97 -29.40
C HIS A 274 -5.10 -16.60 -28.72
N LEU A 275 -6.11 -15.76 -28.88
CA LEU A 275 -6.13 -14.45 -28.23
C LEU A 275 -6.22 -14.60 -26.71
N PHE A 276 -5.46 -13.79 -26.01
CA PHE A 276 -5.33 -13.80 -24.57
C PHE A 276 -5.47 -12.38 -24.04
N PHE A 277 -6.29 -12.23 -23.01
CA PHE A 277 -6.40 -11.00 -22.24
C PHE A 277 -5.92 -11.30 -20.83
N LEU A 278 -4.85 -10.60 -20.40
CA LEU A 278 -4.16 -10.89 -19.15
C LEU A 278 -5.05 -10.54 -17.96
N LYS A 279 -5.26 -11.52 -17.08
CA LYS A 279 -5.96 -11.38 -15.80
C LYS A 279 -5.09 -12.06 -14.73
N ALA A 280 -4.11 -11.31 -14.22
CA ALA A 280 -3.11 -11.82 -13.30
C ALA A 280 -3.39 -11.42 -11.85
N VAL A 281 -2.71 -12.10 -10.92
CA VAL A 281 -2.64 -11.73 -9.50
C VAL A 281 -1.17 -11.60 -9.10
N ASP A 282 -0.82 -10.44 -8.56
CA ASP A 282 0.52 -10.18 -8.02
C ASP A 282 0.68 -10.73 -6.61
N ALA A 283 1.94 -10.92 -6.19
CA ALA A 283 2.31 -11.49 -4.90
C ALA A 283 1.54 -12.80 -4.64
N PHE A 284 1.64 -13.71 -5.60
CA PHE A 284 0.75 -14.88 -5.68
C PHE A 284 0.95 -15.87 -4.52
N SER A 285 2.18 -16.07 -4.06
CA SER A 285 2.52 -17.04 -3.03
C SER A 285 2.40 -16.45 -1.63
N GLU A 286 2.07 -17.33 -0.68
CA GLU A 286 2.16 -17.08 0.76
C GLU A 286 3.57 -16.72 1.26
N GLU A 287 4.59 -16.91 0.44
CA GLU A 287 5.98 -16.52 0.71
C GLU A 287 6.26 -15.02 0.48
N GLU A 288 5.28 -14.25 0.00
CA GLU A 288 5.41 -12.79 -0.07
C GLU A 288 5.68 -12.22 1.34
N TRP A 289 6.86 -11.62 1.50
CA TRP A 289 7.30 -11.05 2.77
C TRP A 289 6.40 -9.90 3.25
N GLY A 290 5.75 -9.20 2.31
CA GLY A 290 4.81 -8.13 2.59
C GLY A 290 3.55 -8.55 3.36
N TYR A 291 3.25 -9.86 3.44
CA TYR A 291 2.14 -10.40 4.24
C TYR A 291 2.48 -10.58 5.71
N GLY A 292 3.77 -10.56 6.06
CA GLY A 292 4.23 -10.62 7.43
C GLY A 292 4.08 -9.30 8.18
N THR A 293 4.57 -9.30 9.41
CA THR A 293 4.71 -8.11 10.26
C THR A 293 5.97 -8.26 11.12
N VAL A 294 6.51 -7.16 11.64
CA VAL A 294 7.72 -7.23 12.48
C VAL A 294 7.39 -7.96 13.79
N TYR A 295 8.21 -8.96 14.13
CA TYR A 295 8.05 -9.79 15.31
C TYR A 295 8.72 -9.18 16.54
N GLU A 296 9.96 -8.67 16.41
CA GLU A 296 10.79 -8.25 17.54
C GLU A 296 10.96 -6.73 17.65
N ASN A 297 11.17 -6.30 18.88
CA ASN A 297 11.75 -5.00 19.23
C ASN A 297 13.26 -5.00 18.95
N PRO A 298 13.92 -3.82 18.93
CA PRO A 298 15.36 -3.74 18.77
C PRO A 298 16.20 -4.49 19.83
N ASP A 299 15.60 -4.80 20.99
CA ASP A 299 16.23 -5.56 22.07
C ASP A 299 16.03 -7.09 21.95
N GLY A 300 15.38 -7.56 20.88
CA GLY A 300 15.07 -8.97 20.63
C GLY A 300 13.82 -9.50 21.33
N SER A 301 13.13 -8.68 22.14
CA SER A 301 11.86 -9.09 22.74
C SER A 301 10.72 -9.06 21.72
N PRO A 302 9.71 -9.96 21.81
CA PRO A 302 8.53 -9.88 20.95
C PRO A 302 7.76 -8.56 21.14
N ARG A 303 7.19 -8.01 20.07
CA ARG A 303 6.38 -6.79 20.15
C ARG A 303 5.06 -7.04 20.85
N ASP A 304 4.70 -6.20 21.82
CA ASP A 304 3.44 -6.27 22.57
C ASP A 304 2.19 -5.82 21.79
N MET A 305 2.16 -5.99 20.47
CA MET A 305 1.02 -5.63 19.62
C MET A 305 0.08 -6.80 19.30
N PHE A 306 0.44 -8.00 19.73
CA PHE A 306 -0.30 -9.24 19.53
C PHE A 306 -0.90 -9.70 20.85
N ASP A 307 -2.16 -10.11 20.83
CA ASP A 307 -2.78 -10.75 22.00
C ASP A 307 -2.26 -12.18 22.18
N GLU A 308 -1.97 -12.87 21.06
CA GLU A 308 -1.31 -14.17 21.02
C GLU A 308 -0.47 -14.27 19.74
N LEU A 309 0.77 -14.73 19.87
CA LEU A 309 1.67 -15.01 18.75
C LEU A 309 1.63 -16.51 18.39
N PRO A 310 1.84 -16.89 17.12
CA PRO A 310 2.13 -18.28 16.79
C PRO A 310 3.31 -18.80 17.64
N ASP A 311 3.21 -20.00 18.18
CA ASP A 311 4.34 -20.61 18.88
C ASP A 311 5.53 -20.79 17.91
N PRO A 312 6.73 -20.24 18.20
CA PRO A 312 7.87 -20.28 17.27
C PRO A 312 8.37 -21.68 16.94
N ASP A 313 8.24 -22.64 17.88
CA ASP A 313 8.67 -24.02 17.65
C ASP A 313 7.67 -24.75 16.74
N ARG A 314 6.37 -24.57 16.98
CA ARG A 314 5.28 -25.18 16.20
C ARG A 314 5.15 -24.58 14.81
N PHE A 315 5.34 -23.27 14.69
CA PHE A 315 5.11 -22.49 13.47
C PHE A 315 6.40 -21.88 12.93
N ALA A 316 7.55 -22.55 13.07
CA ALA A 316 8.86 -22.03 12.64
C ALA A 316 8.87 -21.45 11.21
N ASN A 317 8.13 -22.05 10.27
CA ASN A 317 8.02 -21.56 8.89
C ASN A 317 7.31 -20.21 8.75
N ALA A 318 6.57 -19.77 9.76
CA ALA A 318 5.94 -18.44 9.80
C ALA A 318 6.93 -17.33 10.18
N TYR A 319 8.14 -17.66 10.64
CA TYR A 319 9.16 -16.71 11.06
C TYR A 319 10.26 -16.60 10.00
N ALA A 320 10.72 -15.38 9.70
CA ALA A 320 11.76 -15.14 8.72
C ALA A 320 12.57 -13.87 9.01
N VAL A 321 13.79 -13.81 8.46
CA VAL A 321 14.57 -12.57 8.34
C VAL A 321 14.37 -12.04 6.93
N VAL A 322 13.87 -10.81 6.80
CA VAL A 322 13.66 -10.16 5.48
C VAL A 322 14.85 -9.28 5.08
N GLU A 323 14.86 -8.75 3.85
CA GLU A 323 16.00 -8.07 3.18
C GLU A 323 16.64 -6.92 3.99
N ASN A 324 15.93 -6.35 4.97
CA ASN A 324 16.43 -5.28 5.85
C ASN A 324 16.92 -5.77 7.22
N GLY A 325 17.08 -7.09 7.41
CA GLY A 325 17.46 -7.70 8.69
C GLY A 325 16.34 -7.74 9.74
N LEU A 326 15.12 -7.33 9.37
CA LEU A 326 13.97 -7.39 10.27
C LEU A 326 13.53 -8.85 10.45
N ILE A 327 13.32 -9.25 11.71
CA ILE A 327 12.71 -10.53 12.04
C ILE A 327 11.19 -10.36 12.02
N THR A 328 10.52 -11.19 11.24
CA THR A 328 9.08 -11.09 10.96
C THR A 328 8.35 -12.36 11.36
N VAL A 329 7.05 -12.20 11.62
CA VAL A 329 6.08 -13.29 11.75
C VAL A 329 4.99 -13.13 10.69
N ASN A 330 4.62 -14.24 10.04
CA ASN A 330 3.64 -14.30 8.97
C ASN A 330 2.42 -15.13 9.42
N PHE A 331 1.36 -14.44 9.84
CA PHE A 331 0.11 -15.07 10.26
C PHE A 331 -0.59 -15.84 9.14
N VAL A 332 -0.38 -15.47 7.86
CA VAL A 332 -0.89 -16.27 6.72
C VAL A 332 -0.33 -17.68 6.80
N LYS A 333 1.00 -17.83 6.89
CA LYS A 333 1.63 -19.17 6.98
C LYS A 333 1.18 -19.96 8.20
N ALA A 334 1.06 -19.31 9.36
CA ALA A 334 0.54 -19.96 10.57
C ALA A 334 -0.92 -20.43 10.40
N ASN A 335 -1.78 -19.60 9.77
CA ASN A 335 -3.18 -19.94 9.50
C ASN A 335 -3.32 -21.04 8.44
N LEU A 336 -2.46 -21.06 7.41
CA LEU A 336 -2.40 -22.17 6.45
C LEU A 336 -2.05 -23.49 7.15
N MET A 337 -1.09 -23.49 8.09
CA MET A 337 -0.77 -24.68 8.88
C MET A 337 -1.94 -25.12 9.76
N ARG A 338 -2.67 -24.19 10.40
CA ARG A 338 -3.89 -24.49 11.17
C ARG A 338 -5.01 -25.08 10.30
N LYS A 339 -5.20 -24.50 9.10
CA LYS A 339 -6.27 -24.84 8.15
C LYS A 339 -6.05 -26.18 7.44
N TYR A 340 -4.82 -26.44 6.99
CA TYR A 340 -4.51 -27.56 6.09
C TYR A 340 -3.66 -28.67 6.74
N GLY A 341 -3.06 -28.40 7.91
CA GLY A 341 -2.02 -29.21 8.55
C GLY A 341 -0.61 -28.79 8.12
N ASP A 342 0.43 -29.37 8.75
CA ASP A 342 1.83 -28.94 8.58
C ASP A 342 2.34 -28.98 7.15
N ASN A 343 1.90 -29.97 6.38
CA ASN A 343 2.22 -30.12 4.96
C ASN A 343 1.21 -29.36 4.07
N TYR A 344 0.89 -28.11 4.44
CA TYR A 344 -0.21 -27.34 3.84
C TYR A 344 -0.03 -27.09 2.33
N LYS A 345 1.21 -26.96 1.83
CA LYS A 345 1.49 -26.43 0.48
C LYS A 345 0.73 -27.15 -0.63
N ALA A 346 0.63 -28.49 -0.60
CA ALA A 346 -0.07 -29.22 -1.67
C ALA A 346 -1.57 -28.88 -1.71
N LYS A 347 -2.22 -28.81 -0.53
CA LYS A 347 -3.64 -28.43 -0.42
C LYS A 347 -3.85 -26.96 -0.77
N TRP A 348 -2.96 -26.08 -0.31
CA TRP A 348 -3.01 -24.66 -0.63
C TRP A 348 -2.84 -24.41 -2.14
N ARG A 349 -1.91 -25.09 -2.81
CA ARG A 349 -1.70 -24.99 -4.27
C ARG A 349 -2.92 -25.45 -5.06
N ASP A 350 -3.49 -26.60 -4.72
CA ASP A 350 -4.69 -27.11 -5.38
C ASP A 350 -5.88 -26.16 -5.20
N LEU A 351 -6.15 -25.72 -3.96
CA LEU A 351 -7.28 -24.83 -3.69
C LEU A 351 -7.08 -23.45 -4.32
N THR A 352 -5.87 -22.88 -4.23
CA THR A 352 -5.52 -21.60 -4.87
C THR A 352 -5.67 -21.69 -6.38
N HIS A 353 -5.18 -22.75 -7.02
CA HIS A 353 -5.35 -22.96 -8.46
C HIS A 353 -6.84 -22.94 -8.86
N ARG A 354 -7.67 -23.68 -8.12
CA ARG A 354 -9.12 -23.74 -8.36
C ARG A 354 -9.80 -22.40 -8.12
N ARG A 355 -9.44 -21.66 -7.06
CA ARG A 355 -9.94 -20.30 -6.81
C ARG A 355 -9.67 -19.38 -7.99
N MET A 356 -8.43 -19.36 -8.47
CA MET A 356 -8.04 -18.49 -9.59
C MET A 356 -8.81 -18.83 -10.86
N LEU A 357 -8.96 -20.13 -11.19
CA LEU A 357 -9.78 -20.57 -12.32
C LEU A 357 -11.26 -20.20 -12.15
N ASP A 358 -11.82 -20.43 -10.96
CA ASP A 358 -13.21 -20.10 -10.66
C ASP A 358 -13.49 -18.60 -10.75
N TRP A 359 -12.57 -17.76 -10.26
CA TRP A 359 -12.65 -16.30 -10.34
C TRP A 359 -12.26 -15.75 -11.72
N GLY A 360 -11.84 -16.61 -12.66
CA GLY A 360 -11.51 -16.24 -14.03
C GLY A 360 -10.14 -15.57 -14.22
N PHE A 361 -9.25 -15.64 -13.22
CA PHE A 361 -7.84 -15.27 -13.38
C PHE A 361 -7.10 -16.35 -14.21
N ASN A 362 -6.10 -15.92 -14.96
CA ASN A 362 -5.41 -16.77 -15.94
C ASN A 362 -3.89 -16.61 -15.95
N ALA A 363 -3.30 -15.91 -14.96
CA ALA A 363 -1.85 -15.75 -14.87
C ALA A 363 -1.38 -15.42 -13.44
N GLN A 364 -0.10 -15.67 -13.17
CA GLN A 364 0.63 -15.12 -12.02
C GLN A 364 1.33 -13.83 -12.45
N GLY A 365 1.10 -12.76 -11.69
CA GLY A 365 1.63 -11.43 -11.98
C GLY A 365 3.06 -11.24 -11.48
N LYS A 366 3.38 -10.01 -11.10
CA LYS A 366 4.63 -9.65 -10.44
C LYS A 366 4.66 -10.22 -9.03
N TRP A 367 5.87 -10.39 -8.51
CA TRP A 367 6.17 -10.75 -7.11
C TRP A 367 5.76 -12.17 -6.69
N HIS A 368 6.70 -12.88 -6.06
CA HIS A 368 6.51 -14.15 -5.35
C HIS A 368 5.52 -15.12 -6.04
N ARG A 369 5.80 -15.53 -7.28
CA ARG A 369 5.06 -16.61 -7.94
C ARG A 369 5.32 -17.96 -7.26
N ASP A 370 4.36 -18.89 -7.35
CA ASP A 370 4.60 -20.30 -7.04
C ASP A 370 4.71 -21.11 -8.35
N PRO A 371 5.91 -21.59 -8.75
CA PRO A 371 6.12 -22.34 -9.99
C PRO A 371 5.38 -23.68 -10.04
N ALA A 372 4.92 -24.21 -8.91
CA ALA A 372 4.15 -25.45 -8.87
C ALA A 372 2.64 -25.24 -9.13
N VAL A 373 2.18 -23.99 -9.24
CA VAL A 373 0.81 -23.67 -9.65
C VAL A 373 0.81 -23.35 -11.15
N PRO A 374 0.17 -24.17 -11.99
CA PRO A 374 0.33 -24.11 -13.45
C PRO A 374 -0.50 -22.97 -14.07
N PHE A 375 0.11 -21.80 -14.16
CA PHE A 375 -0.42 -20.64 -14.87
C PHE A 375 0.67 -19.98 -15.71
N PRO A 376 0.29 -19.29 -16.81
CA PRO A 376 1.15 -18.30 -17.42
C PRO A 376 1.67 -17.31 -16.37
N TYR A 377 2.89 -16.81 -16.53
CA TYR A 377 3.48 -15.94 -15.53
C TYR A 377 4.33 -14.82 -16.11
N ILE A 378 4.49 -13.75 -15.33
CA ILE A 378 5.43 -12.66 -15.58
C ILE A 378 6.63 -12.85 -14.64
N GLU A 379 7.85 -12.64 -15.13
CA GLU A 379 9.08 -12.82 -14.34
C GLU A 379 9.87 -11.52 -14.22
N ARG A 380 10.59 -11.35 -13.10
CA ARG A 380 11.48 -10.20 -12.93
C ARG A 380 12.84 -10.49 -13.57
N ALA A 381 13.29 -9.61 -14.46
CA ALA A 381 14.70 -9.55 -14.82
C ALA A 381 15.49 -8.93 -13.64
N PRO A 382 16.53 -9.60 -13.10
CA PRO A 382 17.19 -9.16 -11.87
C PRO A 382 18.00 -7.89 -12.08
N THR A 383 17.95 -6.96 -11.11
CA THR A 383 18.75 -5.72 -11.14
C THR A 383 20.17 -5.98 -10.63
N PRO A 384 21.23 -5.57 -11.36
CA PRO A 384 22.59 -5.60 -10.81
C PRO A 384 22.71 -4.72 -9.56
N LEU A 385 23.34 -5.22 -8.50
CA LEU A 385 23.51 -4.46 -7.25
C LEU A 385 24.51 -3.30 -7.39
N ASP A 386 25.41 -3.36 -8.37
CA ASP A 386 26.49 -2.40 -8.61
C ASP A 386 26.18 -1.39 -9.74
N VAL A 387 24.90 -1.23 -10.11
CA VAL A 387 24.48 -0.12 -10.98
C VAL A 387 24.69 1.22 -10.30
N ILE A 388 25.11 2.23 -11.07
CA ILE A 388 25.18 3.61 -10.58
C ILE A 388 23.74 4.14 -10.48
N LYS A 389 23.38 4.69 -9.31
CA LYS A 389 22.07 5.31 -9.10
C LYS A 389 22.21 6.78 -8.74
N VAL A 390 21.33 7.60 -9.30
CA VAL A 390 21.13 8.99 -8.90
C VAL A 390 19.74 9.10 -8.29
N ARG A 391 19.68 9.42 -7.00
CA ARG A 391 18.46 9.26 -6.17
C ARG A 391 17.95 7.81 -6.24
N TRP A 392 16.87 7.57 -6.98
CA TRP A 392 16.27 6.24 -7.18
C TRP A 392 16.52 5.69 -8.59
N ALA A 393 16.97 6.51 -9.53
CA ALA A 393 17.06 6.17 -10.95
C ALA A 393 18.41 5.56 -11.29
N ILE A 394 18.43 4.54 -12.15
CA ILE A 394 19.68 3.99 -12.69
C ILE A 394 20.26 4.96 -13.72
N ASP A 395 21.58 5.15 -13.71
CA ASP A 395 22.32 5.87 -14.74
C ASP A 395 22.54 4.96 -15.97
N PRO A 396 21.83 5.19 -17.10
CA PRO A 396 21.98 4.36 -18.29
C PRO A 396 23.20 4.74 -19.15
N PHE A 397 23.93 5.80 -18.76
CA PHE A 397 25.13 6.25 -19.45
C PHE A 397 26.40 5.63 -18.86
N ASP A 398 26.29 4.86 -17.78
CA ASP A 398 27.36 4.02 -17.27
C ASP A 398 27.87 3.10 -18.40
N PRO A 399 29.15 3.23 -18.81
CA PRO A 399 29.71 2.45 -19.91
C PRO A 399 29.64 0.94 -19.63
N ASP A 400 29.62 0.52 -18.36
CA ASP A 400 29.57 -0.87 -17.95
C ASP A 400 28.13 -1.40 -17.79
N PHE A 401 27.09 -0.56 -17.93
CA PHE A 401 25.72 -0.96 -17.62
C PHE A 401 25.27 -2.20 -18.39
N SER A 402 25.58 -2.29 -19.70
CA SER A 402 25.26 -3.49 -20.49
C SER A 402 25.96 -4.75 -19.96
N THR A 403 27.23 -4.64 -19.55
CA THR A 403 28.00 -5.77 -19.00
C THR A 403 27.45 -6.19 -17.64
N LYS A 404 27.06 -5.22 -16.80
CA LYS A 404 26.43 -5.47 -15.51
C LYS A 404 25.10 -6.20 -15.66
N LEU A 405 24.28 -5.79 -16.64
CA LEU A 405 23.04 -6.49 -17.02
C LEU A 405 23.34 -7.92 -17.46
N ASP A 406 24.26 -8.12 -18.42
CA ASP A 406 24.59 -9.45 -18.95
C ASP A 406 25.09 -10.42 -17.88
N ARG A 407 25.89 -9.92 -16.92
CA ARG A 407 26.39 -10.71 -15.79
C ARG A 407 25.29 -11.10 -14.80
N THR A 408 24.34 -10.19 -14.55
CA THR A 408 23.33 -10.37 -13.49
C THR A 408 22.13 -11.17 -13.99
N PHE A 409 21.74 -10.95 -15.24
CA PHE A 409 20.65 -11.67 -15.86
C PHE A 409 20.95 -13.18 -15.88
N ASN A 410 20.01 -13.95 -15.36
CA ASN A 410 19.99 -15.41 -15.41
C ASN A 410 18.71 -15.87 -16.12
N LEU A 411 18.53 -15.43 -17.36
CA LEU A 411 17.26 -15.61 -18.11
C LEU A 411 17.29 -16.87 -18.99
N ARG A 412 18.48 -17.38 -19.31
CA ARG A 412 18.66 -18.59 -20.14
C ARG A 412 17.85 -19.80 -19.67
N PRO A 413 17.67 -20.08 -18.36
CA PRO A 413 16.86 -21.21 -17.91
C PRO A 413 15.39 -21.14 -18.36
N TYR A 414 14.85 -19.94 -18.55
CA TYR A 414 13.44 -19.72 -18.92
C TYR A 414 13.21 -19.60 -20.43
N ARG A 415 14.26 -19.50 -21.25
CA ARG A 415 14.16 -19.20 -22.70
C ARG A 415 13.31 -20.16 -23.53
N THR A 416 13.03 -21.34 -23.02
CA THR A 416 12.18 -22.37 -23.65
C THR A 416 10.88 -22.64 -22.90
N ASP A 417 10.61 -21.91 -21.82
CA ASP A 417 9.38 -22.08 -21.04
C ASP A 417 8.21 -21.41 -21.75
N PRO A 418 7.23 -22.15 -22.29
CA PRO A 418 6.11 -21.55 -23.01
C PRO A 418 5.11 -20.85 -22.07
N TRP A 419 5.20 -21.06 -20.75
CA TRP A 419 4.31 -20.41 -19.78
C TRP A 419 4.76 -19.00 -19.42
N LEU A 420 6.02 -18.64 -19.68
CA LEU A 420 6.50 -17.28 -19.45
C LEU A 420 5.88 -16.33 -20.48
N ILE A 421 5.19 -15.29 -20.00
CA ILE A 421 4.65 -14.22 -20.83
C ILE A 421 5.78 -13.27 -21.23
N GLY A 422 6.58 -12.86 -20.26
CA GLY A 422 7.65 -11.90 -20.46
C GLY A 422 8.29 -11.43 -19.17
N TYR A 423 9.28 -10.55 -19.33
CA TYR A 423 10.03 -9.96 -18.24
C TYR A 423 9.67 -8.50 -18.02
N PHE A 424 9.63 -8.07 -16.77
CA PHE A 424 9.77 -6.66 -16.40
C PHE A 424 11.14 -6.42 -15.75
N PHE A 425 11.63 -5.19 -15.79
CA PHE A 425 12.92 -4.80 -15.20
C PHE A 425 12.77 -3.53 -14.38
N GLU A 426 13.23 -3.55 -13.12
CA GLU A 426 12.91 -2.53 -12.09
C GLU A 426 11.40 -2.35 -11.84
N ASN A 427 11.04 -1.46 -10.90
CA ASN A 427 9.64 -1.18 -10.55
C ASN A 427 9.50 0.29 -10.11
N GLU A 428 8.51 1.01 -10.65
CA GLU A 428 8.08 2.35 -10.24
C GLU A 428 9.21 3.41 -10.11
N ARG A 429 10.26 3.28 -10.91
CA ARG A 429 11.43 4.15 -10.85
C ARG A 429 11.87 4.57 -12.24
N GLY A 430 12.24 5.83 -12.36
CA GLY A 430 12.73 6.39 -13.60
C GLY A 430 13.35 7.76 -13.37
N TRP A 431 13.46 8.52 -14.46
CA TRP A 431 14.01 9.86 -14.43
C TRP A 431 12.89 10.89 -14.41
N ASN A 432 13.15 11.98 -13.68
CA ASN A 432 12.36 13.20 -13.69
C ASN A 432 13.30 14.40 -13.49
N ARG A 433 12.75 15.61 -13.38
CA ARG A 433 13.54 16.83 -13.17
C ARG A 433 14.43 16.79 -11.92
N GLU A 434 14.01 16.12 -10.85
CA GLU A 434 14.79 16.02 -9.62
C GLU A 434 16.06 15.17 -9.82
N VAL A 435 15.94 14.07 -10.57
CA VAL A 435 17.09 13.24 -10.95
C VAL A 435 18.07 14.04 -11.80
N VAL A 436 17.59 14.76 -12.83
CA VAL A 436 18.46 15.63 -13.65
C VAL A 436 19.10 16.71 -12.78
N GLY A 437 18.35 17.31 -11.86
CA GLY A 437 18.88 18.30 -10.92
C GLY A 437 19.97 17.77 -9.99
N GLU A 438 19.96 16.48 -9.66
CA GLU A 438 21.06 15.83 -8.95
C GLU A 438 22.24 15.51 -9.88
N VAL A 439 21.98 15.03 -11.10
CA VAL A 439 23.01 14.78 -12.12
C VAL A 439 23.84 16.04 -12.38
N VAL A 440 23.19 17.17 -12.65
CA VAL A 440 23.89 18.39 -13.08
C VAL A 440 24.63 19.11 -11.96
N ARG A 441 24.36 18.77 -10.69
CA ARG A 441 25.13 19.23 -9.52
C ARG A 441 26.39 18.40 -9.24
N GLN A 442 26.50 17.20 -9.80
CA GLN A 442 27.69 16.38 -9.65
C GLN A 442 28.78 16.75 -10.68
N ALA A 443 29.99 16.28 -10.43
CA ALA A 443 31.16 16.48 -11.28
C ALA A 443 31.23 15.45 -12.42
N GLY A 444 32.23 15.59 -13.29
CA GLY A 444 32.38 14.83 -14.52
C GLY A 444 32.67 13.34 -14.32
N ASP A 445 32.89 12.86 -13.09
CA ASP A 445 33.04 11.43 -12.79
C ASP A 445 31.73 10.65 -13.00
N LEU A 446 30.58 11.29 -12.79
CA LEU A 446 29.27 10.70 -13.03
C LEU A 446 29.02 10.55 -14.55
N PRO A 447 28.79 9.32 -15.07
CA PRO A 447 28.52 9.12 -16.50
C PRO A 447 27.35 9.95 -17.04
N ALA A 448 26.25 10.02 -16.30
CA ALA A 448 25.12 10.88 -16.62
C ALA A 448 25.48 12.37 -16.74
N LYS A 449 26.40 12.87 -15.90
CA LYS A 449 26.85 14.28 -15.98
C LYS A 449 27.59 14.53 -17.30
N ARG A 450 28.51 13.64 -17.67
CA ARG A 450 29.21 13.74 -18.98
C ARG A 450 28.25 13.64 -20.15
N ALA A 451 27.29 12.73 -20.08
CA ALA A 451 26.26 12.57 -21.11
C ALA A 451 25.37 13.81 -21.24
N PHE A 452 25.02 14.47 -20.13
CA PHE A 452 24.28 15.72 -20.14
C PHE A 452 25.05 16.85 -20.84
N ILE A 453 26.35 16.97 -20.56
CA ILE A 453 27.19 17.98 -21.21
C ILE A 453 27.37 17.69 -22.71
N HIS A 454 27.55 16.42 -23.08
CA HIS A 454 27.58 16.02 -24.49
C HIS A 454 26.27 16.35 -25.21
N TYR A 455 25.13 16.08 -24.56
CA TYR A 455 23.82 16.47 -25.08
C TYR A 455 23.74 17.99 -25.33
N LEU A 456 24.22 18.83 -24.41
CA LEU A 456 24.24 20.29 -24.62
C LEU A 456 25.18 20.70 -25.75
N ALA A 457 26.35 20.06 -25.87
CA ALA A 457 27.26 20.33 -26.99
C ALA A 457 26.55 20.07 -28.33
N ASP A 458 25.89 18.92 -28.47
CA ASP A 458 25.13 18.56 -29.66
C ASP A 458 23.95 19.53 -29.91
N ALA A 459 23.12 19.77 -28.88
CA ALA A 459 21.91 20.59 -28.98
C ALA A 459 22.21 22.05 -29.35
N TYR A 460 23.41 22.55 -29.02
CA TYR A 460 23.86 23.90 -29.29
C TYR A 460 24.97 23.99 -30.34
N ALA A 461 25.17 22.93 -31.14
CA ALA A 461 26.16 22.89 -32.23
C ALA A 461 27.57 23.35 -31.79
N ASP A 462 28.05 22.80 -30.68
CA ASP A 462 29.33 23.12 -30.03
C ASP A 462 29.52 24.60 -29.64
N ASN A 463 28.44 25.39 -29.55
CA ASN A 463 28.51 26.79 -29.14
C ASN A 463 28.61 26.93 -27.61
N LEU A 464 29.83 26.73 -27.08
CA LEU A 464 30.11 26.82 -25.65
C LEU A 464 29.76 28.19 -25.05
N THR A 465 29.97 29.28 -25.77
CA THR A 465 29.63 30.64 -25.30
C THR A 465 28.15 30.72 -24.97
N ARG A 466 27.29 30.24 -25.88
CA ARG A 466 25.84 30.22 -25.66
C ARG A 466 25.46 29.34 -24.47
N VAL A 467 26.08 28.16 -24.33
CA VAL A 467 25.81 27.26 -23.21
C VAL A 467 26.24 27.89 -21.88
N ASN A 468 27.42 28.50 -21.83
CA ASN A 468 27.90 29.24 -20.66
C ASN A 468 26.97 30.40 -20.27
N GLU A 469 26.44 31.15 -21.24
CA GLU A 469 25.45 32.21 -20.96
C GLU A 469 24.16 31.66 -20.33
N LEU A 470 23.62 30.58 -20.91
CA LEU A 470 22.40 29.93 -20.42
C LEU A 470 22.58 29.44 -18.97
N LEU A 471 23.64 28.67 -18.74
CA LEU A 471 23.94 28.07 -17.44
C LEU A 471 24.58 29.06 -16.45
N GLY A 472 25.06 30.20 -16.93
CA GLY A 472 25.89 31.18 -16.23
C GLY A 472 27.15 30.62 -15.62
N THR A 473 27.80 29.78 -16.40
CA THR A 473 29.13 29.25 -16.15
C THR A 473 30.14 30.02 -16.98
N SER A 474 31.43 29.82 -16.71
CA SER A 474 32.53 30.40 -17.48
C SER A 474 33.54 29.32 -17.90
N ALA A 475 33.07 28.09 -18.08
CA ALA A 475 33.92 26.95 -18.38
C ALA A 475 34.66 27.16 -19.71
N PRO A 476 35.97 26.88 -19.79
CA PRO A 476 36.77 27.11 -21.00
C PRO A 476 36.59 26.03 -22.08
N SER A 477 35.91 24.92 -21.76
CA SER A 477 35.56 23.85 -22.70
C SER A 477 34.34 23.08 -22.17
N PHE A 478 33.65 22.33 -23.04
CA PHE A 478 32.64 21.37 -22.58
C PHE A 478 33.20 20.34 -21.60
N ARG A 479 34.46 19.91 -21.79
CA ARG A 479 35.13 19.02 -20.82
C ARG A 479 35.22 19.65 -19.44
N ALA A 480 35.62 20.92 -19.35
CA ALA A 480 35.67 21.63 -18.07
C ALA A 480 34.28 21.90 -17.49
N LEU A 481 33.26 22.12 -18.34
CA LEU A 481 31.88 22.31 -17.91
C LEU A 481 31.31 21.07 -17.21
N ALA A 482 31.84 19.87 -17.49
CA ALA A 482 31.44 18.66 -16.80
C ALA A 482 31.79 18.67 -15.30
N ASP A 483 32.76 19.47 -14.87
CA ASP A 483 33.16 19.58 -13.46
C ASP A 483 32.48 20.76 -12.73
N GLU A 484 31.72 21.59 -13.46
CA GLU A 484 30.95 22.69 -12.87
C GLU A 484 29.65 22.20 -12.24
N GLN A 485 29.29 22.77 -11.09
CA GLN A 485 27.95 22.58 -10.52
C GLN A 485 26.96 23.48 -11.24
N ILE A 486 25.93 22.88 -11.84
CA ILE A 486 24.92 23.62 -12.59
C ILE A 486 23.64 23.72 -11.77
N ASP A 487 23.07 24.92 -11.67
CA ASP A 487 21.72 25.11 -11.15
C ASP A 487 20.69 24.65 -12.18
N ILE A 488 19.91 23.63 -11.83
CA ILE A 488 18.86 23.06 -12.67
C ILE A 488 17.82 24.12 -13.11
N ASN A 489 17.63 25.20 -12.36
CA ASN A 489 16.73 26.28 -12.72
C ASN A 489 17.22 27.13 -13.90
N ARG A 490 18.51 27.04 -14.22
CA ARG A 490 19.11 27.68 -15.39
C ARG A 490 19.07 26.81 -16.64
N VAL A 491 18.85 25.51 -16.49
CA VAL A 491 18.70 24.59 -17.62
C VAL A 491 17.30 24.76 -18.23
N PRO A 492 17.19 25.05 -19.54
CA PRO A 492 15.88 25.17 -20.18
C PRO A 492 15.03 23.90 -19.98
N PRO A 493 13.71 24.03 -19.70
CA PRO A 493 12.85 22.87 -19.48
C PRO A 493 12.85 21.88 -20.66
N GLY A 494 12.93 22.38 -21.89
CA GLY A 494 13.02 21.54 -23.10
C GLY A 494 14.27 20.66 -23.12
N ASP A 495 15.41 21.15 -22.63
CA ASP A 495 16.65 20.38 -22.54
C ASP A 495 16.58 19.31 -21.46
N VAL A 496 15.93 19.61 -20.34
CA VAL A 496 15.67 18.62 -19.29
C VAL A 496 14.78 17.50 -19.84
N ALA A 497 13.69 17.85 -20.53
CA ALA A 497 12.77 16.91 -21.15
C ALA A 497 13.46 16.03 -22.22
N ALA A 498 14.24 16.64 -23.10
CA ALA A 498 14.99 15.94 -24.15
C ALA A 498 16.06 15.01 -23.55
N PHE A 499 16.77 15.43 -22.51
CA PHE A 499 17.76 14.60 -21.85
C PHE A 499 17.13 13.41 -21.11
N ILE A 500 15.98 13.60 -20.45
CA ILE A 500 15.22 12.49 -19.85
C ILE A 500 14.78 11.50 -20.93
N THR A 501 14.30 11.99 -22.08
CA THR A 501 13.93 11.14 -23.23
C THR A 501 15.12 10.33 -23.73
N LEU A 502 16.31 10.96 -23.84
CA LEU A 502 17.55 10.29 -24.21
C LEU A 502 17.95 9.20 -23.21
N ALA A 503 17.87 9.52 -21.91
CA ALA A 503 18.15 8.57 -20.83
C ALA A 503 17.21 7.35 -20.89
N ALA A 504 15.90 7.59 -21.06
CA ALA A 504 14.90 6.54 -21.21
C ALA A 504 15.22 5.63 -22.40
N LYS A 505 15.44 6.21 -23.58
CA LYS A 505 15.80 5.47 -24.79
C LYS A 505 17.01 4.57 -24.55
N ARG A 506 18.08 5.12 -23.97
CA ARG A 506 19.32 4.39 -23.66
C ARG A 506 19.08 3.24 -22.69
N TYR A 507 18.36 3.51 -21.59
CA TYR A 507 18.02 2.55 -20.57
C TYR A 507 17.25 1.36 -21.15
N PHE A 508 16.09 1.61 -21.76
CA PHE A 508 15.23 0.55 -22.27
C PHE A 508 15.88 -0.22 -23.42
N GLN A 509 16.68 0.44 -24.27
CA GLN A 509 17.44 -0.23 -25.32
C GLN A 509 18.46 -1.21 -24.74
N GLN A 510 19.26 -0.80 -23.75
CA GLN A 510 20.28 -1.67 -23.16
C GLN A 510 19.67 -2.85 -22.41
N VAL A 511 18.59 -2.62 -21.66
CA VAL A 511 17.84 -3.68 -20.98
C VAL A 511 17.25 -4.67 -21.99
N ARG A 512 16.55 -4.19 -23.04
CA ARG A 512 16.01 -5.04 -24.10
C ARG A 512 17.10 -5.89 -24.74
N ASN A 513 18.22 -5.28 -25.09
CA ASN A 513 19.34 -5.98 -25.74
C ASN A 513 19.91 -7.08 -24.83
N ALA A 514 20.07 -6.80 -23.52
CA ALA A 514 20.53 -7.78 -22.55
C ALA A 514 19.53 -8.94 -22.38
N ILE A 515 18.23 -8.66 -22.32
CA ILE A 515 17.19 -9.70 -22.33
C ILE A 515 17.32 -10.56 -23.59
N LYS A 516 17.30 -9.95 -24.78
CA LYS A 516 17.30 -10.66 -26.07
C LYS A 516 18.57 -11.47 -26.33
N ARG A 517 19.72 -11.10 -25.73
CA ARG A 517 20.95 -11.91 -25.78
C ARG A 517 20.83 -13.24 -25.03
N GLN A 518 20.02 -13.31 -23.97
CA GLN A 518 19.84 -14.51 -23.16
C GLN A 518 18.55 -15.26 -23.47
N ASP A 519 17.52 -14.53 -23.86
CA ASP A 519 16.18 -15.01 -24.15
C ASP A 519 15.57 -14.23 -25.33
N PRO A 520 15.71 -14.72 -26.56
CA PRO A 520 15.19 -14.04 -27.73
C PRO A 520 13.65 -14.13 -27.85
N ASN A 521 13.02 -15.08 -27.16
CA ASN A 521 11.64 -15.49 -27.40
C ASN A 521 10.63 -14.68 -26.59
N HIS A 522 10.93 -14.39 -25.33
CA HIS A 522 9.98 -13.76 -24.41
C HIS A 522 9.91 -12.24 -24.55
N LEU A 523 8.77 -11.68 -24.15
CA LEU A 523 8.46 -10.25 -24.25
C LEU A 523 9.24 -9.45 -23.19
N PHE A 524 9.59 -8.21 -23.52
CA PHE A 524 10.00 -7.21 -22.55
C PHE A 524 8.83 -6.27 -22.24
N LEU A 525 8.30 -6.35 -21.02
CA LEU A 525 7.12 -5.64 -20.56
C LEU A 525 7.43 -4.26 -19.97
N GLY A 526 8.68 -3.79 -20.04
CA GLY A 526 9.09 -2.49 -19.49
C GLY A 526 9.41 -2.54 -17.99
N SER A 527 9.09 -1.47 -17.27
CA SER A 527 9.55 -1.22 -15.90
C SER A 527 8.46 -0.77 -14.92
N CYS A 528 7.20 -1.14 -15.17
CA CYS A 528 6.07 -0.95 -14.26
C CYS A 528 5.98 0.49 -13.74
N LEU A 529 5.68 1.41 -14.66
CA LEU A 529 5.79 2.84 -14.43
C LEU A 529 4.61 3.38 -13.60
N VAL A 530 4.87 4.33 -12.71
CA VAL A 530 3.83 5.12 -12.05
C VAL A 530 3.92 6.55 -12.57
N PRO A 531 3.01 6.99 -13.45
CA PRO A 531 3.15 8.30 -14.13
C PRO A 531 3.27 9.51 -13.20
N THR A 532 2.83 9.38 -11.96
CA THR A 532 2.83 10.44 -10.94
C THR A 532 3.88 10.25 -9.85
N TRP A 533 4.73 9.23 -9.94
CA TRP A 533 5.70 8.89 -8.89
C TRP A 533 7.04 8.49 -9.50
N ARG A 534 8.10 9.24 -9.16
CA ARG A 534 9.50 8.95 -9.53
C ARG A 534 9.80 8.84 -11.03
N THR A 535 8.86 9.22 -11.90
CA THR A 535 9.00 9.23 -13.35
C THR A 535 8.49 10.57 -13.91
N SER A 536 8.70 10.83 -15.20
CA SER A 536 8.09 11.93 -15.95
C SER A 536 7.48 11.42 -17.25
N PRO A 537 6.60 12.19 -17.93
CA PRO A 537 6.04 11.80 -19.22
C PRO A 537 7.11 11.45 -20.26
N GLU A 538 8.22 12.20 -20.29
CA GLU A 538 9.36 11.96 -21.17
C GLU A 538 10.03 10.61 -20.91
N TRP A 539 10.17 10.23 -19.64
CA TRP A 539 10.70 8.93 -19.28
C TRP A 539 9.77 7.80 -19.72
N ASN A 540 8.48 7.99 -19.48
CA ASN A 540 7.46 6.98 -19.74
C ASN A 540 7.27 6.72 -21.24
N ALA A 541 7.44 7.75 -22.08
CA ALA A 541 7.32 7.64 -23.53
C ALA A 541 8.66 7.35 -24.24
N GLY A 542 9.79 7.81 -23.70
CA GLY A 542 11.09 7.78 -24.41
C GLY A 542 11.63 6.38 -24.71
N GLY A 543 11.14 5.36 -24.01
CA GLY A 543 11.51 3.95 -24.21
C GLY A 543 10.57 3.12 -25.07
N VAL A 544 9.49 3.71 -25.62
CA VAL A 544 8.37 2.94 -26.18
C VAL A 544 8.75 1.99 -27.33
N ASP A 545 9.76 2.34 -28.12
CA ASP A 545 10.27 1.51 -29.23
C ASP A 545 11.09 0.30 -28.76
N HIS A 546 11.51 0.30 -27.49
CA HIS A 546 12.39 -0.71 -26.92
C HIS A 546 11.67 -1.70 -26.00
N VAL A 547 10.41 -1.47 -25.66
CA VAL A 547 9.57 -2.46 -24.98
C VAL A 547 8.68 -3.17 -25.98
N ASP A 548 8.17 -4.35 -25.64
CA ASP A 548 7.11 -5.02 -26.42
C ASP A 548 5.73 -4.59 -25.91
N VAL A 549 5.60 -4.30 -24.61
CA VAL A 549 4.39 -3.81 -23.93
C VAL A 549 4.76 -2.69 -22.95
N LEU A 550 3.94 -1.64 -22.86
CA LEU A 550 4.05 -0.63 -21.80
C LEU A 550 3.34 -1.15 -20.54
N SER A 551 4.07 -1.25 -19.43
CA SER A 551 3.49 -1.60 -18.13
C SER A 551 3.45 -0.42 -17.18
N PHE A 552 2.33 -0.33 -16.45
CA PHE A 552 2.11 0.67 -15.42
C PHE A 552 1.66 0.01 -14.12
N ASP A 553 1.91 0.69 -13.00
CA ASP A 553 1.29 0.44 -11.71
C ASP A 553 0.39 1.65 -11.40
N TRP A 554 -0.92 1.45 -11.37
CA TRP A 554 -1.88 2.56 -11.35
C TRP A 554 -3.02 2.34 -10.37
N TYR A 555 -2.82 2.89 -9.17
CA TYR A 555 -3.76 2.88 -8.06
C TYR A 555 -4.73 4.07 -8.11
N SER A 556 -5.68 4.02 -9.03
CA SER A 556 -6.74 5.03 -9.19
C SER A 556 -8.03 4.40 -9.73
N ASN A 557 -9.17 5.07 -9.53
CA ASN A 557 -10.43 4.73 -10.19
C ASN A 557 -10.60 5.42 -11.56
N ASN A 558 -9.61 6.19 -12.00
CA ASN A 558 -9.63 6.95 -13.24
C ASN A 558 -8.65 6.36 -14.26
N ILE A 559 -9.13 6.10 -15.49
CA ILE A 559 -8.33 5.48 -16.55
C ILE A 559 -7.53 6.48 -17.41
N SER A 560 -7.79 7.78 -17.30
CA SER A 560 -7.28 8.83 -18.19
C SER A 560 -5.75 8.90 -18.25
N GLU A 561 -5.05 8.62 -17.15
CA GLU A 561 -3.58 8.61 -17.17
C GLU A 561 -3.03 7.49 -18.05
N LEU A 562 -3.63 6.30 -18.00
CA LEU A 562 -3.21 5.18 -18.85
C LEU A 562 -3.60 5.42 -20.32
N THR A 563 -4.80 5.97 -20.58
CA THR A 563 -5.26 6.16 -21.96
C THR A 563 -4.51 7.23 -22.74
N ARG A 564 -3.85 8.18 -22.05
CA ARG A 564 -2.96 9.17 -22.69
C ARG A 564 -1.81 8.53 -23.46
N TYR A 565 -1.33 7.36 -23.04
CA TYR A 565 -0.26 6.64 -23.73
C TYR A 565 -0.74 5.87 -24.98
N GLY A 566 -2.06 5.84 -25.23
CA GLY A 566 -2.63 5.22 -26.43
C GLY A 566 -2.14 5.86 -27.74
N VAL A 567 -1.65 7.11 -27.69
CA VAL A 567 -1.06 7.83 -28.84
C VAL A 567 0.14 7.12 -29.44
N HIS A 568 0.79 6.22 -28.70
CA HIS A 568 1.95 5.47 -29.17
C HIS A 568 1.60 4.19 -29.95
N ASP A 569 0.31 3.84 -30.05
CA ASP A 569 -0.16 2.58 -30.65
C ASP A 569 0.62 1.35 -30.16
N LYS A 570 0.87 1.28 -28.86
CA LYS A 570 1.59 0.21 -28.19
C LYS A 570 0.64 -0.52 -27.25
N PRO A 571 0.72 -1.86 -27.10
CA PRO A 571 -0.05 -2.55 -26.07
C PRO A 571 0.31 -2.05 -24.68
N ILE A 572 -0.71 -1.91 -23.83
CA ILE A 572 -0.62 -1.41 -22.45
C ILE A 572 -1.17 -2.47 -21.49
N VAL A 573 -0.48 -2.65 -20.36
CA VAL A 573 -0.96 -3.42 -19.22
C VAL A 573 -0.87 -2.59 -17.93
N ASN A 574 -1.80 -2.82 -16.99
CA ASN A 574 -1.72 -2.28 -15.64
C ASN A 574 -1.37 -3.42 -14.67
N LEU A 575 -0.10 -3.52 -14.27
CA LEU A 575 0.45 -4.65 -13.52
C LEU A 575 0.43 -4.44 -12.01
N GLU A 576 -0.12 -3.35 -11.48
CA GLU A 576 -0.58 -3.27 -10.09
C GLU A 576 -1.74 -2.29 -9.96
N TYR A 577 -2.82 -2.77 -9.35
CA TYR A 577 -3.93 -1.96 -8.86
C TYR A 577 -4.79 -2.80 -7.90
N CYS A 578 -5.56 -2.12 -7.05
CA CYS A 578 -6.65 -2.73 -6.30
C CYS A 578 -7.62 -1.69 -5.76
N PHE A 579 -8.71 -2.16 -5.17
CA PHE A 579 -9.67 -1.36 -4.43
C PHE A 579 -9.73 -1.89 -3.00
N MET A 580 -9.63 -1.00 -2.02
CA MET A 580 -9.37 -1.34 -0.63
C MET A 580 -10.52 -0.91 0.27
N LEU A 581 -10.94 -1.73 1.22
CA LEU A 581 -11.89 -1.33 2.27
C LEU A 581 -11.11 -0.98 3.55
N PRO A 582 -11.04 0.31 3.96
CA PRO A 582 -10.38 0.72 5.20
C PRO A 582 -11.24 0.37 6.43
N ASP A 583 -11.38 -0.92 6.70
CA ASP A 583 -12.17 -1.51 7.78
C ASP A 583 -11.33 -2.54 8.56
N ARG A 584 -11.78 -2.98 9.73
CA ARG A 584 -11.08 -4.02 10.53
C ARG A 584 -9.64 -3.65 10.86
N GLY A 585 -9.44 -2.39 11.24
CA GLY A 585 -8.12 -1.83 11.57
C GLY A 585 -7.22 -1.58 10.35
N MET A 586 -7.64 -1.95 9.15
CA MET A 586 -6.89 -1.72 7.91
C MET A 586 -7.15 -0.33 7.33
N THR A 587 -6.29 0.05 6.40
CA THR A 587 -6.26 1.37 5.75
C THR A 587 -6.39 1.23 4.22
N SER A 588 -6.52 2.36 3.54
CA SER A 588 -6.43 2.45 2.08
C SER A 588 -5.23 3.32 1.72
N HIS A 589 -4.54 2.98 0.63
CA HIS A 589 -3.40 3.76 0.14
C HIS A 589 -3.80 5.20 -0.22
N ASN A 590 -4.97 5.39 -0.84
CA ASN A 590 -5.52 6.72 -1.10
C ASN A 590 -7.07 6.70 -1.16
N PRO A 591 -7.73 7.88 -1.14
CA PRO A 591 -9.20 7.94 -1.17
C PRO A 591 -9.84 7.47 -2.49
N SER A 592 -9.15 7.59 -3.63
CA SER A 592 -9.73 7.25 -4.94
C SER A 592 -10.01 5.75 -5.11
N ILE A 593 -9.23 4.92 -4.42
CA ILE A 593 -9.35 3.45 -4.43
C ILE A 593 -10.04 2.90 -3.17
N ALA A 594 -10.47 3.78 -2.26
CA ALA A 594 -11.20 3.37 -1.07
C ALA A 594 -12.63 2.95 -1.43
N ALA A 595 -13.00 1.73 -1.04
CA ALA A 595 -14.32 1.16 -1.16
C ALA A 595 -15.11 1.31 0.16
N SER A 596 -16.43 1.16 0.06
CA SER A 596 -17.38 1.28 1.18
C SER A 596 -17.86 -0.08 1.71
N SER A 597 -17.65 -1.16 0.97
CA SER A 597 -17.96 -2.55 1.35
C SER A 597 -17.11 -3.53 0.55
N GLN A 598 -17.14 -4.82 0.89
CA GLN A 598 -16.44 -5.85 0.10
C GLN A 598 -17.07 -6.00 -1.30
N ALA A 599 -18.41 -5.93 -1.41
CA ALA A 599 -19.08 -5.84 -2.71
C ALA A 599 -18.65 -4.61 -3.54
N ASP A 600 -18.50 -3.43 -2.91
CA ASP A 600 -18.06 -2.21 -3.61
C ASP A 600 -16.63 -2.34 -4.16
N ARG A 601 -15.74 -3.08 -3.50
CA ARG A 601 -14.42 -3.43 -4.10
C ARG A 601 -14.59 -4.15 -5.44
N GLY A 602 -15.54 -5.09 -5.51
CA GLY A 602 -15.86 -5.82 -6.74
C GLY A 602 -16.49 -4.94 -7.83
N VAL A 603 -17.41 -4.04 -7.46
CA VAL A 603 -18.03 -3.08 -8.40
C VAL A 603 -16.99 -2.11 -8.98
N ARG A 604 -16.07 -1.63 -8.14
CA ARG A 604 -14.97 -0.76 -8.58
C ARG A 604 -14.00 -1.48 -9.51
N TYR A 605 -13.66 -2.74 -9.19
CA TYR A 605 -12.89 -3.60 -10.08
C TYR A 605 -13.54 -3.68 -11.45
N ALA A 606 -14.82 -4.07 -11.51
CA ALA A 606 -15.58 -4.22 -12.75
C ALA A 606 -15.58 -2.91 -13.56
N SER A 607 -15.96 -1.80 -12.92
CA SER A 607 -16.05 -0.50 -13.57
C SER A 607 -14.72 -0.07 -14.19
N PHE A 608 -13.61 -0.24 -13.45
CA PHE A 608 -12.29 0.19 -13.88
C PHE A 608 -11.74 -0.70 -15.01
N ILE A 609 -11.80 -2.02 -14.85
CA ILE A 609 -11.19 -2.94 -15.81
C ILE A 609 -11.99 -3.04 -17.11
N GLU A 610 -13.32 -2.95 -17.04
CA GLU A 610 -14.16 -2.90 -18.25
C GLU A 610 -13.93 -1.60 -19.04
N ALA A 611 -13.75 -0.47 -18.35
CA ALA A 611 -13.46 0.80 -19.01
C ALA A 611 -12.10 0.74 -19.74
N LEU A 612 -11.08 0.14 -19.12
CA LEU A 612 -9.79 -0.11 -19.77
C LEU A 612 -9.92 -1.10 -20.94
N ALA A 613 -10.62 -2.22 -20.75
CA ALA A 613 -10.84 -3.23 -21.78
C ALA A 613 -11.54 -2.65 -23.02
N ARG A 614 -12.35 -1.60 -22.91
CA ARG A 614 -12.96 -0.97 -24.10
C ARG A 614 -11.95 -0.23 -24.99
N THR A 615 -10.79 0.15 -24.47
CA THR A 615 -9.75 0.82 -25.25
C THR A 615 -9.02 -0.17 -26.19
N PRO A 616 -8.51 0.27 -27.35
CA PRO A 616 -7.91 -0.64 -28.33
C PRO A 616 -6.48 -1.09 -28.00
N PHE A 617 -5.82 -0.47 -27.02
CA PHE A 617 -4.43 -0.74 -26.67
C PHE A 617 -4.25 -1.49 -25.36
N PHE A 618 -5.27 -1.53 -24.48
CA PHE A 618 -5.16 -2.20 -23.20
C PHE A 618 -5.41 -3.70 -23.33
N ILE A 619 -4.45 -4.53 -22.92
CA ILE A 619 -4.45 -5.99 -23.14
C ILE A 619 -4.43 -6.83 -21.86
N GLY A 620 -4.58 -6.17 -20.70
CA GLY A 620 -4.87 -6.83 -19.44
C GLY A 620 -4.19 -6.22 -18.22
N SER A 621 -4.36 -6.88 -17.08
CA SER A 621 -3.96 -6.35 -15.78
C SER A 621 -3.48 -7.41 -14.80
N ALA A 622 -2.87 -6.96 -13.71
CA ALA A 622 -2.60 -7.76 -12.52
C ALA A 622 -3.15 -7.08 -11.26
N TRP A 623 -3.93 -7.84 -10.48
CA TRP A 623 -4.47 -7.40 -9.20
C TRP A 623 -3.42 -7.53 -8.10
N PHE A 624 -3.15 -6.44 -7.38
CA PHE A 624 -2.28 -6.46 -6.21
C PHE A 624 -3.17 -6.48 -4.94
N ALA A 625 -3.37 -7.60 -4.25
CA ALA A 625 -2.61 -8.87 -4.31
C ALA A 625 -3.43 -10.09 -3.85
N HIS A 626 -2.81 -11.27 -3.71
CA HIS A 626 -3.49 -12.48 -3.23
C HIS A 626 -4.01 -12.33 -1.78
N TYR A 627 -3.15 -12.03 -0.81
CA TYR A 627 -3.51 -11.85 0.60
C TYR A 627 -3.52 -10.38 1.04
N ASP A 628 -4.28 -10.10 2.09
CA ASP A 628 -4.18 -8.84 2.84
C ASP A 628 -2.84 -8.68 3.56
N GLN A 629 -2.44 -7.42 3.75
CA GLN A 629 -1.35 -7.08 4.66
C GLN A 629 -1.79 -7.22 6.13
N ALA A 630 -0.82 -7.28 7.03
CA ALA A 630 -1.09 -7.41 8.45
C ALA A 630 -1.72 -6.13 9.02
N VAL A 631 -2.71 -6.27 9.89
CA VAL A 631 -3.30 -5.12 10.63
C VAL A 631 -2.26 -4.40 11.50
N THR A 632 -1.17 -5.09 11.85
CA THR A 632 -0.02 -4.57 12.60
C THR A 632 1.07 -3.94 11.73
N ASN A 633 0.75 -3.69 10.45
CA ASN A 633 1.59 -3.16 9.39
C ASN A 633 2.55 -4.17 8.76
N LYS A 634 2.72 -4.01 7.44
CA LYS A 634 3.77 -4.62 6.62
C LYS A 634 5.16 -4.25 7.17
N PRO A 635 6.17 -5.15 7.11
CA PRO A 635 7.49 -4.88 7.67
C PRO A 635 8.16 -3.67 7.00
N GLY A 636 8.73 -2.78 7.81
CA GLY A 636 9.43 -1.58 7.33
C GLY A 636 8.52 -0.50 6.71
N SER A 637 7.20 -0.59 6.89
CA SER A 637 6.23 0.37 6.35
C SER A 637 5.10 0.66 7.36
N THR A 638 4.30 1.68 7.08
CA THR A 638 3.05 2.00 7.80
C THR A 638 1.81 1.47 7.06
N GLU A 639 2.01 0.61 6.06
CA GLU A 639 0.93 0.02 5.29
C GLU A 639 0.27 -1.11 6.06
N ALA A 640 -1.06 -1.07 6.16
CA ALA A 640 -1.89 -2.13 6.72
C ALA A 640 -3.16 -2.22 5.85
N PHE A 641 -3.00 -2.61 4.59
CA PHE A 641 -4.05 -2.48 3.57
C PHE A 641 -4.90 -3.73 3.38
N ASN A 642 -6.21 -3.51 3.13
CA ASN A 642 -7.15 -4.54 2.67
C ASN A 642 -7.06 -4.72 1.13
N ILE A 643 -5.98 -5.33 0.67
CA ILE A 643 -5.66 -5.53 -0.76
C ILE A 643 -5.99 -6.92 -1.29
N GLY A 644 -6.17 -7.90 -0.41
CA GLY A 644 -6.25 -9.31 -0.75
C GLY A 644 -7.53 -9.68 -1.50
N LEU A 645 -7.43 -10.69 -2.35
CA LEU A 645 -8.57 -11.52 -2.76
C LEU A 645 -9.06 -12.37 -1.58
N VAL A 646 -8.15 -12.72 -0.68
CA VAL A 646 -8.37 -13.44 0.58
C VAL A 646 -7.77 -12.66 1.76
N ASN A 647 -8.34 -12.82 2.94
CA ASN A 647 -7.77 -12.27 4.18
C ASN A 647 -6.60 -13.12 4.71
N GLN A 648 -5.96 -12.70 5.80
CA GLN A 648 -4.83 -13.44 6.39
C GLN A 648 -5.20 -14.83 6.97
N GLN A 649 -6.48 -15.12 7.12
CA GLN A 649 -7.00 -16.41 7.56
C GLN A 649 -7.32 -17.34 6.39
N ASP A 650 -6.94 -16.94 5.18
CA ASP A 650 -7.19 -17.67 3.93
C ASP A 650 -8.70 -17.84 3.63
N GLN A 651 -9.51 -16.87 4.04
CA GLN A 651 -10.94 -16.77 3.69
C GLN A 651 -11.13 -15.82 2.50
N PRO A 652 -11.79 -16.25 1.41
CA PRO A 652 -12.09 -15.37 0.29
C PRO A 652 -13.09 -14.28 0.62
N TYR A 653 -12.88 -13.09 0.04
CA TYR A 653 -13.90 -12.04 0.00
C TYR A 653 -14.94 -12.37 -1.07
N HIS A 654 -15.87 -13.28 -0.77
CA HIS A 654 -16.85 -13.79 -1.75
C HIS A 654 -17.71 -12.70 -2.42
N GLU A 655 -18.10 -11.66 -1.69
CA GLU A 655 -18.84 -10.52 -2.27
C GLU A 655 -18.06 -9.82 -3.40
N MET A 656 -16.73 -9.71 -3.25
CA MET A 656 -15.84 -9.12 -4.25
C MET A 656 -15.55 -10.12 -5.38
N THR A 657 -15.08 -11.33 -5.02
CA THR A 657 -14.61 -12.34 -5.98
C THR A 657 -15.73 -12.89 -6.86
N ASN A 658 -16.98 -12.93 -6.39
CA ASN A 658 -18.13 -13.28 -7.22
C ASN A 658 -18.39 -12.25 -8.33
N ILE A 659 -18.22 -10.95 -8.05
CA ILE A 659 -18.33 -9.90 -9.07
C ILE A 659 -17.15 -9.99 -10.04
N MET A 660 -15.92 -10.16 -9.52
CA MET A 660 -14.74 -10.35 -10.35
C MET A 660 -14.87 -11.56 -11.29
N ARG A 661 -15.44 -12.68 -10.83
CA ARG A 661 -15.74 -13.86 -11.64
C ARG A 661 -16.54 -13.49 -12.89
N GLU A 662 -17.67 -12.79 -12.71
CA GLU A 662 -18.54 -12.44 -13.83
C GLU A 662 -17.90 -11.41 -14.76
N THR A 663 -17.23 -10.40 -14.21
CA THR A 663 -16.44 -9.45 -15.00
C THR A 663 -15.38 -10.18 -15.84
N ASN A 664 -14.55 -11.01 -15.21
CA ASN A 664 -13.44 -11.70 -15.87
C ASN A 664 -13.88 -12.61 -17.01
N ARG A 665 -15.06 -13.23 -16.91
CA ARG A 665 -15.65 -14.08 -17.96
C ARG A 665 -16.05 -13.30 -19.21
N SER A 666 -16.26 -11.99 -19.09
CA SER A 666 -16.75 -11.13 -20.17
C SER A 666 -15.69 -10.21 -20.79
N LEU A 667 -14.51 -10.06 -20.17
CA LEU A 667 -13.52 -9.07 -20.57
C LEU A 667 -13.05 -9.21 -22.02
N GLU A 668 -12.81 -10.43 -22.50
CA GLU A 668 -12.43 -10.65 -23.89
C GLU A 668 -13.53 -10.20 -24.86
N MET A 669 -14.80 -10.45 -24.53
CA MET A 669 -15.93 -10.02 -25.36
C MET A 669 -16.12 -8.50 -25.31
N ILE A 670 -15.97 -7.88 -24.14
CA ILE A 670 -16.00 -6.42 -23.99
C ILE A 670 -14.89 -5.77 -24.81
N HIS A 671 -13.68 -6.33 -24.75
CA HIS A 671 -12.54 -5.84 -25.52
C HIS A 671 -12.79 -5.98 -27.02
N LEU A 672 -13.37 -7.10 -27.47
CA LEU A 672 -13.69 -7.32 -28.89
C LEU A 672 -14.80 -6.40 -29.42
N GLN A 673 -15.88 -6.20 -28.65
CA GLN A 673 -17.12 -5.55 -29.12
C GLN A 673 -17.11 -4.03 -29.03
N ALA A 674 -16.13 -3.43 -28.36
CA ALA A 674 -16.06 -1.99 -28.26
C ALA A 674 -15.80 -1.37 -29.65
N PRO A 675 -16.53 -0.30 -30.05
CA PRO A 675 -16.36 0.31 -31.36
C PRO A 675 -14.90 0.74 -31.59
N PRO A 676 -14.38 0.68 -32.84
CA PRO A 676 -13.11 1.30 -33.16
C PRO A 676 -13.20 2.80 -32.82
N SER A 677 -12.19 3.31 -32.11
CA SER A 677 -12.07 4.72 -31.74
C SER A 677 -11.94 5.63 -32.95
#